data_AF-A0A1Z9AJN3-F1
#
_entry.id   AF-A0A1Z9AJN3-F1
#
_cell.length_a   1.000
_cell.length_b   1.000
_cell.length_c   1.000
_cell.angle_alpha   90.00
_cell.angle_beta   90.00
_cell.angle_gamma   90.00
#
_symmetry.space_group_name_H-M   'P 1'
#
loop_
_entity.id
_entity.type
_entity.pdbx_description
1 polymer ?
#
loop_
_entity_poly.entity_id
_entity_poly.type
_entity_poly.pdbx_seq_one_letter_code
_entity_poly.pdbx_strand_id
1 'polypeptide(L)'
;MGYRQNKWLASIIKLMQGALLTVSLLGYADWPLHGHDTFEQRQSPLTQINSETVKNLGLVWSMETGTRRGLEASPIVIDGMMYTTGSWSKVFAVDAASGRLRWQFDPEVPKAWGANACCDVVNRGVAVREDKLFVGTLDGRLIALNRHTGEVLWSVLTIDQTKPYTITGAPRLVGQQVVIGNGGAEYGVRGYISAYDVDTGSLNWRFYTVPAATQSVAQPELHWAKTTWRGTDFERVGGGGTVWDSMVYDPELDLLYIGVGNGSPWNREIRSPGGGDNLFLSSIVAIEGTTGRYRWHYQTTPADNWDYTATQHMILAELPIGGEVRRVIMQAPKNGFFYVLDRVTGELLSASPYVPINWASHVDLATGRPVETEVADYRDQEQIIRPAPFGAHNWQPMAFNQGSGLVYIPAMRNLSVYNHAEAYQHQPGPHWNTGQNDRAVEDNPLAQLDPNYLAPVLKHLMRGELIAWDPLKGEAAWTVPHATMWNGGVLTTASGLVFQGTGTGWLQAYDAQTGEVRWSFDTGQGMIAPPISYEVAGEQYLSVMAGWGGAVGLVLAQPEVRSGGPGRILTFKLGGEASLPDIPEPVLVIDPPPDTASDEAVLAGLGHYNQHCLRCHGVGAVSQGLVPDLRGMSQATHEIFDAIVLEGVLAPAGMIGFKSVLSKQESEEIRSYLVRVAHDQKALDAESSLWRRVRNWWFERFGWLAEQLI
;
A
#
# COMPACT_ATOMS: atom_id res chain seq x y z
N MET A 1 51.76 -18.27 -21.54
CA MET A 1 50.30 -18.19 -21.33
C MET A 1 49.85 -18.28 -19.85
N GLY A 2 50.71 -18.53 -18.86
CA GLY A 2 50.28 -18.77 -17.47
C GLY A 2 50.26 -17.59 -16.48
N TYR A 3 50.52 -16.33 -16.89
CA TYR A 3 50.69 -15.21 -15.94
C TYR A 3 49.56 -14.16 -15.95
N ARG A 4 48.61 -14.25 -16.88
CA ARG A 4 47.48 -13.28 -16.99
C ARG A 4 46.16 -13.77 -16.39
N GLN A 5 45.97 -15.07 -16.13
CA GLN A 5 44.75 -15.60 -15.52
C GLN A 5 44.67 -15.37 -13.99
N ASN A 6 45.82 -15.35 -13.29
CA ASN A 6 45.82 -15.23 -11.82
C ASN A 6 45.45 -13.83 -11.30
N LYS A 7 45.63 -12.76 -12.08
CA LYS A 7 45.25 -11.39 -11.64
C LYS A 7 43.75 -11.12 -11.78
N TRP A 8 43.07 -11.81 -12.71
CA TRP A 8 41.64 -11.67 -12.94
C TRP A 8 40.84 -12.43 -11.88
N LEU A 9 41.24 -13.68 -11.57
CA LEU A 9 40.69 -14.44 -10.44
C LEU A 9 40.96 -13.77 -9.09
N ALA A 10 42.16 -13.21 -8.86
CA ALA A 10 42.45 -12.50 -7.61
C ALA A 10 41.66 -11.18 -7.46
N SER A 11 41.28 -10.53 -8.57
CA SER A 11 40.44 -9.32 -8.54
C SER A 11 38.97 -9.66 -8.29
N ILE A 12 38.48 -10.79 -8.85
CA ILE A 12 37.13 -11.30 -8.57
C ILE A 12 37.03 -11.80 -7.13
N ILE A 13 38.04 -12.50 -6.60
CA ILE A 13 38.06 -12.93 -5.20
C ILE A 13 38.14 -11.72 -4.26
N LYS A 14 38.85 -10.63 -4.62
CA LYS A 14 38.83 -9.37 -3.86
C LYS A 14 37.51 -8.60 -3.94
N LEU A 15 36.81 -8.65 -5.09
CA LEU A 15 35.48 -8.05 -5.26
C LEU A 15 34.40 -8.86 -4.53
N MET A 16 34.47 -10.19 -4.57
CA MET A 16 33.59 -11.09 -3.81
C MET A 16 33.89 -11.02 -2.32
N GLN A 17 35.15 -10.98 -1.89
CA GLN A 17 35.51 -10.72 -0.49
C GLN A 17 35.10 -9.31 -0.08
N GLY A 18 35.24 -8.29 -0.94
CA GLY A 18 34.76 -6.94 -0.65
C GLY A 18 33.26 -6.88 -0.43
N ALA A 19 32.47 -7.51 -1.30
CA ALA A 19 31.01 -7.54 -1.22
C ALA A 19 30.49 -8.43 -0.07
N LEU A 20 31.08 -9.61 0.15
CA LEU A 20 30.75 -10.48 1.29
C LEU A 20 31.25 -9.90 2.62
N LEU A 21 32.37 -9.17 2.67
CA LEU A 21 32.81 -8.48 3.89
C LEU A 21 32.02 -7.20 4.18
N THR A 22 31.52 -6.47 3.18
CA THR A 22 30.65 -5.31 3.44
C THR A 22 29.26 -5.72 3.93
N VAL A 23 28.76 -6.89 3.52
CA VAL A 23 27.50 -7.45 4.05
C VAL A 23 27.71 -8.13 5.40
N SER A 24 28.90 -8.68 5.68
CA SER A 24 29.19 -9.30 6.99
C SER A 24 29.62 -8.32 8.10
N LEU A 25 29.87 -7.04 7.76
CA LEU A 25 30.30 -6.01 8.72
C LEU A 25 29.23 -4.95 9.06
N LEU A 26 28.12 -4.87 8.32
CA LEU A 26 26.88 -4.29 8.84
C LEU A 26 26.28 -5.35 9.76
N GLY A 27 26.56 -5.23 11.06
CA GLY A 27 26.38 -6.31 12.02
C GLY A 27 24.94 -6.83 12.07
N TYR A 28 24.80 -8.11 12.43
CA TYR A 28 23.53 -8.78 12.80
C TYR A 28 22.63 -8.00 13.80
N ALA A 29 23.14 -6.90 14.34
CA ALA A 29 22.48 -5.94 15.22
C ALA A 29 21.61 -4.90 14.49
N ASP A 30 21.91 -4.52 13.26
CA ASP A 30 21.24 -3.39 12.58
C ASP A 30 19.97 -3.81 11.79
N TRP A 31 19.20 -2.82 11.33
CA TRP A 31 18.15 -2.99 10.32
C TRP A 31 18.47 -2.08 9.11
N PRO A 32 19.44 -2.46 8.26
CA PRO A 32 20.06 -1.52 7.33
C PRO A 32 19.27 -1.25 6.04
N LEU A 33 18.31 -2.12 5.70
CA LEU A 33 17.56 -2.08 4.44
C LEU A 33 16.05 -2.10 4.70
N HIS A 34 15.25 -1.71 3.70
CA HIS A 34 13.80 -1.62 3.82
C HIS A 34 13.18 -2.92 4.37
N GLY A 35 13.54 -4.06 3.81
CA GLY A 35 13.15 -5.40 4.24
C GLY A 35 14.21 -6.16 5.05
N HIS A 36 15.05 -5.44 5.80
CA HIS A 36 16.21 -5.93 6.58
C HIS A 36 17.41 -6.38 5.73
N ASP A 37 17.19 -7.25 4.75
CA ASP A 37 18.23 -7.82 3.88
C ASP A 37 17.91 -7.58 2.39
N THR A 38 18.82 -7.98 1.51
CA THR A 38 18.66 -7.85 0.05
C THR A 38 17.58 -8.77 -0.53
N PHE A 39 17.11 -9.75 0.24
CA PHE A 39 16.06 -10.70 -0.13
C PHE A 39 14.69 -10.27 0.40
N GLU A 40 14.65 -9.17 1.13
CA GLU A 40 13.47 -8.56 1.75
C GLU A 40 12.72 -9.54 2.67
N GLN A 41 13.42 -10.46 3.33
CA GLN A 41 12.76 -11.50 4.12
C GLN A 41 12.08 -10.98 5.40
N ARG A 42 12.50 -9.81 5.88
CA ARG A 42 12.02 -9.19 7.13
C ARG A 42 12.11 -10.15 8.33
N GLN A 43 13.16 -10.97 8.34
CA GLN A 43 13.53 -11.80 9.49
C GLN A 43 14.70 -11.16 10.23
N SER A 44 14.47 -10.75 11.47
CA SER A 44 15.56 -10.35 12.35
C SER A 44 16.28 -11.60 12.90
N PRO A 45 17.62 -11.65 12.90
CA PRO A 45 18.39 -12.73 13.50
C PRO A 45 18.44 -12.66 15.04
N LEU A 46 17.96 -11.56 15.63
CA LEU A 46 18.05 -11.29 17.06
C LEU A 46 17.07 -12.16 17.87
N THR A 47 17.51 -12.59 19.05
CA THR A 47 16.82 -13.59 19.87
C THR A 47 16.67 -13.23 21.36
N GLN A 48 17.10 -12.04 21.78
CA GLN A 48 16.94 -11.61 23.18
C GLN A 48 15.45 -11.52 23.56
N ILE A 49 14.61 -11.03 22.63
CA ILE A 49 13.15 -11.11 22.68
C ILE A 49 12.74 -12.46 22.08
N ASN A 50 12.23 -13.35 22.91
CA ASN A 50 11.83 -14.71 22.56
C ASN A 50 10.59 -15.15 23.37
N SER A 51 10.14 -16.39 23.19
CA SER A 51 8.94 -16.93 23.83
C SER A 51 8.93 -16.83 25.36
N GLU A 52 10.10 -16.82 26.00
CA GLU A 52 10.23 -16.73 27.46
C GLU A 52 10.27 -15.28 27.96
N THR A 53 10.89 -14.39 27.18
CA THR A 53 11.19 -13.00 27.58
C THR A 53 10.18 -11.98 27.08
N VAL A 54 9.43 -12.28 26.02
CA VAL A 54 8.51 -11.32 25.35
C VAL A 54 7.45 -10.74 26.28
N LYS A 55 7.06 -11.47 27.33
CA LYS A 55 6.15 -10.97 28.39
C LYS A 55 6.67 -9.74 29.14
N ASN A 56 7.98 -9.49 29.11
CA ASN A 56 8.65 -8.35 29.73
C ASN A 56 8.93 -7.23 28.72
N LEU A 57 8.47 -7.34 27.47
CA LEU A 57 8.61 -6.29 26.46
C LEU A 57 7.71 -5.10 26.84
N GLY A 58 8.27 -3.91 26.84
CA GLY A 58 7.53 -2.68 27.17
C GLY A 58 8.10 -1.47 26.46
N LEU A 59 7.31 -0.40 26.41
CA LEU A 59 7.67 0.85 25.74
C LEU A 59 8.84 1.51 26.47
N VAL A 60 9.82 2.02 25.74
CA VAL A 60 10.95 2.78 26.30
C VAL A 60 10.89 4.26 25.90
N TRP A 61 10.46 4.56 24.69
CA TRP A 61 10.23 5.93 24.23
C TRP A 61 9.20 5.97 23.10
N SER A 62 8.60 7.15 22.93
CA SER A 62 7.77 7.48 21.77
C SER A 62 8.10 8.88 21.27
N MET A 63 7.90 9.12 19.98
CA MET A 63 8.11 10.43 19.36
C MET A 63 6.95 10.73 18.41
N GLU A 64 6.28 11.87 18.58
CA GLU A 64 5.27 12.33 17.64
C GLU A 64 5.89 12.89 16.36
N THR A 65 5.31 12.53 15.22
CA THR A 65 5.79 12.93 13.88
C THR A 65 5.11 14.21 13.37
N GLY A 66 4.15 14.76 14.13
CA GLY A 66 3.43 15.98 13.78
C GLY A 66 2.37 15.82 12.70
N THR A 67 1.90 14.59 12.43
CA THR A 67 0.84 14.27 11.47
C THR A 67 -0.28 13.47 12.13
N ARG A 68 -1.47 13.48 11.53
CA ARG A 68 -2.59 12.54 11.83
C ARG A 68 -2.98 11.69 10.61
N ARG A 69 -2.15 11.75 9.56
CA ARG A 69 -2.29 10.96 8.33
C ARG A 69 -1.53 9.64 8.47
N GLY A 70 -1.67 8.74 7.49
CA GLY A 70 -1.03 7.43 7.51
C GLY A 70 0.49 7.48 7.65
N LEU A 71 1.01 6.53 8.41
CA LEU A 71 2.44 6.23 8.51
C LEU A 71 2.68 4.82 7.99
N GLU A 72 3.40 4.70 6.89
CA GLU A 72 3.67 3.42 6.18
C GLU A 72 5.14 3.01 6.24
N ALA A 73 6.00 3.82 6.87
CA ALA A 73 7.43 3.67 6.76
C ALA A 73 7.96 2.43 7.51
N SER A 74 8.85 1.68 6.84
CA SER A 74 9.79 0.75 7.48
C SER A 74 11.03 1.55 7.89
N PRO A 75 11.30 1.77 9.18
CA PRO A 75 12.51 2.50 9.59
C PRO A 75 13.78 1.73 9.22
N ILE A 76 14.88 2.45 9.00
CA ILE A 76 16.23 1.90 8.87
C ILE A 76 17.01 2.26 10.12
N VAL A 77 17.71 1.30 10.72
CA VAL A 77 18.62 1.55 11.86
C VAL A 77 20.01 1.09 11.50
N ILE A 78 20.98 2.02 11.56
CA ILE A 78 22.39 1.77 11.30
C ILE A 78 23.19 2.49 12.39
N ASP A 79 24.09 1.77 13.07
CA ASP A 79 24.99 2.32 14.09
C ASP A 79 24.24 3.11 15.20
N GLY A 80 23.07 2.62 15.62
CA GLY A 80 22.24 3.26 16.66
C GLY A 80 21.48 4.51 16.21
N MET A 81 21.53 4.87 14.93
CA MET A 81 20.73 5.94 14.32
C MET A 81 19.57 5.37 13.52
N MET A 82 18.35 5.81 13.83
CA MET A 82 17.13 5.48 13.09
C MET A 82 16.82 6.56 12.06
N TYR A 83 16.51 6.13 10.83
CA TYR A 83 16.02 6.96 9.75
C TYR A 83 14.64 6.46 9.33
N THR A 84 13.64 7.34 9.33
CA THR A 84 12.28 6.99 8.92
C THR A 84 11.59 8.16 8.26
N THR A 85 10.40 7.93 7.71
CA THR A 85 9.58 8.98 7.09
C THR A 85 8.20 9.07 7.73
N GLY A 86 7.61 10.26 7.60
CA GLY A 86 6.22 10.51 7.92
C GLY A 86 5.41 10.92 6.69
N SER A 87 4.16 11.28 6.92
CA SER A 87 3.28 11.80 5.87
C SER A 87 3.87 13.06 5.21
N TRP A 88 3.53 13.31 3.95
CA TRP A 88 4.12 14.36 3.10
C TRP A 88 5.62 14.19 2.85
N SER A 89 6.13 12.96 2.94
CA SER A 89 7.52 12.61 2.63
C SER A 89 8.55 13.29 3.54
N LYS A 90 8.14 13.71 4.74
CA LYS A 90 9.06 14.21 5.76
C LYS A 90 9.99 13.11 6.22
N VAL A 91 11.25 13.44 6.50
CA VAL A 91 12.27 12.49 6.99
C VAL A 91 12.68 12.86 8.41
N PHE A 92 12.84 11.86 9.26
CA PHE A 92 13.31 12.01 10.64
C PHE A 92 14.55 11.16 10.85
N ALA A 93 15.59 11.75 11.45
CA ALA A 93 16.71 11.01 12.01
C ALA A 93 16.68 11.09 13.53
N VAL A 94 16.65 9.93 14.17
CA VAL A 94 16.39 9.78 15.59
C VAL A 94 17.46 8.90 16.21
N ASP A 95 17.93 9.26 17.38
CA ASP A 95 18.74 8.37 18.21
C ASP A 95 17.91 7.15 18.61
N ALA A 96 18.26 5.96 18.14
CA ALA A 96 17.38 4.79 18.22
C ALA A 96 17.19 4.28 19.67
N ALA A 97 18.15 4.53 20.56
CA ALA A 97 18.04 4.15 21.97
C ALA A 97 17.21 5.14 22.80
N SER A 98 17.36 6.45 22.57
CA SER A 98 16.73 7.48 23.41
C SER A 98 15.48 8.14 22.82
N GLY A 99 15.21 7.97 21.52
CA GLY A 99 14.12 8.66 20.83
C GLY A 99 14.40 10.13 20.56
N ARG A 100 15.62 10.62 20.82
CA ARG A 100 15.99 12.02 20.60
C ARG A 100 16.11 12.32 19.10
N LEU A 101 15.26 13.23 18.62
CA LEU A 101 15.38 13.79 17.27
C LEU A 101 16.75 14.46 17.09
N ARG A 102 17.49 14.06 16.05
CA ARG A 102 18.78 14.65 15.66
C ARG A 102 18.60 15.73 14.61
N TRP A 103 17.87 15.40 13.56
CA TRP A 103 17.47 16.34 12.53
C TRP A 103 16.16 15.87 11.88
N GLN A 104 15.48 16.80 11.22
CA GLN A 104 14.31 16.52 10.39
C GLN A 104 14.47 17.24 9.05
N PHE A 105 13.91 16.66 8.00
CA PHE A 105 13.86 17.26 6.68
C PHE A 105 12.41 17.28 6.18
N ASP A 106 11.91 18.46 5.82
CA ASP A 106 10.63 18.63 5.16
C ASP A 106 10.89 18.97 3.69
N PRO A 107 10.49 18.13 2.73
CA PRO A 107 10.67 18.45 1.31
C PRO A 107 9.73 19.56 0.83
N GLU A 108 8.81 20.04 1.67
CA GLU A 108 7.85 21.11 1.35
C GLU A 108 6.92 20.76 0.18
N VAL A 109 6.44 19.50 0.15
CA VAL A 109 5.44 19.06 -0.85
C VAL A 109 4.23 20.01 -0.80
N PRO A 110 3.86 20.65 -1.94
CA PRO A 110 2.67 21.47 -2.02
C PRO A 110 1.43 20.67 -1.62
N LYS A 111 0.65 21.15 -0.65
CA LYS A 111 -0.48 20.35 -0.13
C LYS A 111 -1.53 20.07 -1.19
N ALA A 112 -1.74 20.98 -2.13
CA ALA A 112 -2.61 20.76 -3.30
C ALA A 112 -2.18 19.55 -4.15
N TRP A 113 -0.89 19.18 -4.13
CA TRP A 113 -0.41 17.97 -4.81
C TRP A 113 -0.98 16.68 -4.19
N GLY A 114 -1.45 16.74 -2.94
CA GLY A 114 -2.12 15.62 -2.28
C GLY A 114 -3.34 15.11 -3.04
N ALA A 115 -3.98 15.92 -3.89
CA ALA A 115 -5.07 15.48 -4.75
C ALA A 115 -4.63 14.45 -5.81
N ASN A 116 -3.35 14.44 -6.20
CA ASN A 116 -2.77 13.44 -7.11
C ASN A 116 -2.44 12.11 -6.39
N ALA A 117 -2.63 12.01 -5.07
CA ALA A 117 -2.37 10.80 -4.31
C ALA A 117 -3.67 10.03 -4.09
N CYS A 118 -3.82 8.87 -4.75
CA CYS A 118 -5.03 8.04 -4.65
C CYS A 118 -5.34 7.58 -3.23
N CYS A 119 -4.29 7.46 -2.41
CA CYS A 119 -4.24 6.46 -1.36
C CYS A 119 -3.56 7.01 -0.10
N ASP A 120 -3.85 8.27 0.25
CA ASP A 120 -3.22 9.02 1.35
C ASP A 120 -1.83 9.60 0.99
N VAL A 121 -1.35 10.56 1.79
CA VAL A 121 -0.11 11.32 1.58
C VAL A 121 1.07 10.64 2.28
N VAL A 122 1.22 9.35 1.98
CA VAL A 122 2.08 8.40 2.69
C VAL A 122 3.49 8.31 2.10
N ASN A 123 4.40 7.69 2.85
CA ASN A 123 5.72 7.30 2.39
C ASN A 123 6.18 6.02 3.12
N ARG A 124 6.81 5.10 2.39
CA ARG A 124 7.19 3.76 2.90
C ARG A 124 8.63 3.66 3.42
N GLY A 125 9.38 4.75 3.38
CA GLY A 125 10.69 4.85 4.00
C GLY A 125 11.77 5.37 3.06
N VAL A 126 13.02 5.16 3.47
CA VAL A 126 14.21 5.67 2.80
C VAL A 126 15.12 4.52 2.37
N ALA A 127 16.15 4.82 1.59
CA ALA A 127 17.33 3.97 1.44
C ALA A 127 18.54 4.67 2.04
N VAL A 128 19.50 3.93 2.58
CA VAL A 128 20.75 4.49 3.13
C VAL A 128 21.95 3.81 2.50
N ARG A 129 22.94 4.61 2.11
CA ARG A 129 24.24 4.14 1.66
C ARG A 129 25.33 5.08 2.13
N GLU A 130 26.35 4.52 2.79
CA GLU A 130 27.45 5.31 3.32
C GLU A 130 26.85 6.51 4.08
N ASP A 131 27.28 7.73 3.78
CA ASP A 131 26.79 8.95 4.42
C ASP A 131 25.56 9.57 3.72
N LYS A 132 24.92 8.85 2.80
CA LYS A 132 23.77 9.33 2.02
C LYS A 132 22.48 8.61 2.41
N LEU A 133 21.40 9.37 2.44
CA LEU A 133 20.03 8.89 2.61
C LEU A 133 19.21 9.31 1.38
N PHE A 134 18.38 8.43 0.84
CA PHE A 134 17.56 8.69 -0.34
C PHE A 134 16.07 8.58 -0.01
N VAL A 135 15.28 9.55 -0.47
CA VAL A 135 13.83 9.59 -0.28
C VAL A 135 13.13 9.99 -1.57
N GLY A 136 12.06 9.26 -1.91
CA GLY A 136 11.11 9.67 -2.95
C GLY A 136 10.00 10.53 -2.35
N THR A 137 9.68 11.67 -2.97
CA THR A 137 8.67 12.60 -2.46
C THR A 137 7.35 12.47 -3.21
N LEU A 138 6.26 12.81 -2.53
CA LEU A 138 4.91 12.71 -3.09
C LEU A 138 4.73 13.52 -4.38
N ASP A 139 5.47 14.62 -4.55
CA ASP A 139 5.50 15.46 -5.77
C ASP A 139 6.52 15.00 -6.84
N GLY A 140 7.05 13.79 -6.69
CA GLY A 140 7.81 13.08 -7.71
C GLY A 140 9.31 13.38 -7.76
N ARG A 141 9.88 14.02 -6.73
CA ARG A 141 11.33 14.19 -6.62
C ARG A 141 11.96 12.95 -6.01
N LEU A 142 13.18 12.65 -6.44
CA LEU A 142 14.11 11.80 -5.70
C LEU A 142 15.16 12.72 -5.10
N ILE A 143 15.42 12.59 -3.81
CA ILE A 143 16.31 13.48 -3.05
C ILE A 143 17.35 12.63 -2.33
N ALA A 144 18.61 13.02 -2.45
CA ALA A 144 19.69 12.55 -1.58
C ALA A 144 19.99 13.58 -0.50
N LEU A 145 20.06 13.12 0.74
CA LEU A 145 20.42 13.88 1.92
C LEU A 145 21.73 13.34 2.49
N ASN A 146 22.52 14.21 3.13
CA ASN A 146 23.54 13.77 4.07
C ASN A 146 22.84 13.14 5.28
N ARG A 147 23.09 11.85 5.55
CA ARG A 147 22.39 11.13 6.63
C ARG A 147 22.69 11.70 8.03
N HIS A 148 23.82 12.37 8.21
CA HIS A 148 24.21 12.90 9.53
C HIS A 148 23.63 14.28 9.81
N THR A 149 23.42 15.10 8.77
CA THR A 149 22.99 16.50 8.91
C THR A 149 21.59 16.79 8.38
N GLY A 150 21.05 15.96 7.48
CA GLY A 150 19.81 16.19 6.76
C GLY A 150 19.94 17.18 5.60
N GLU A 151 21.15 17.66 5.29
CA GLU A 151 21.39 18.59 4.18
C GLU A 151 21.18 17.92 2.82
N VAL A 152 20.54 18.64 1.88
CA VAL A 152 20.33 18.15 0.52
C VAL A 152 21.65 18.09 -0.24
N LEU A 153 22.01 16.91 -0.73
CA LEU A 153 23.15 16.69 -1.61
C LEU A 153 22.78 16.90 -3.07
N TRP A 154 21.63 16.34 -3.47
CA TRP A 154 21.02 16.56 -4.79
C TRP A 154 19.52 16.29 -4.74
N SER A 155 18.78 16.84 -5.72
CA SER A 155 17.36 16.58 -5.94
C SER A 155 17.08 16.56 -7.44
N VAL A 156 16.35 15.54 -7.89
CA VAL A 156 15.93 15.41 -9.30
C VAL A 156 14.44 15.15 -9.40
N LEU A 157 13.80 15.76 -10.39
CA LEU A 157 12.39 15.49 -10.70
C LEU A 157 12.31 14.24 -11.59
N THR A 158 11.57 13.23 -11.14
CA THR A 158 11.48 11.94 -11.86
C THR A 158 10.27 11.84 -12.77
N ILE A 159 9.26 12.69 -12.53
CA ILE A 159 7.93 12.66 -13.15
C ILE A 159 7.67 13.88 -14.05
N ASP A 160 6.69 13.74 -14.94
CA ASP A 160 6.04 14.87 -15.60
C ASP A 160 4.96 15.43 -14.65
N GLN A 161 5.18 16.60 -14.06
CA GLN A 161 4.25 17.25 -13.13
C GLN A 161 2.98 17.82 -13.80
N THR A 162 2.85 17.73 -15.13
CA THR A 162 1.55 18.00 -15.77
C THR A 162 0.59 16.81 -15.63
N LYS A 163 1.09 15.66 -15.15
CA LYS A 163 0.33 14.43 -14.94
C LYS A 163 0.24 14.08 -13.45
N PRO A 164 -0.80 13.35 -13.04
CA PRO A 164 -1.07 13.00 -11.64
C PRO A 164 -0.18 11.84 -11.15
N TYR A 165 1.14 11.97 -11.29
CA TYR A 165 2.09 11.05 -10.69
C TYR A 165 2.40 11.41 -9.23
N THR A 166 2.73 10.39 -8.44
CA THR A 166 3.28 10.53 -7.09
C THR A 166 4.37 9.49 -6.81
N ILE A 167 5.14 9.66 -5.73
CA ILE A 167 6.02 8.61 -5.19
C ILE A 167 5.65 8.34 -3.73
N THR A 168 5.36 7.08 -3.42
CA THR A 168 5.01 6.62 -2.07
C THR A 168 5.93 5.51 -1.56
N GLY A 169 6.43 4.63 -2.45
CA GLY A 169 7.36 3.55 -2.12
C GLY A 169 8.74 4.03 -1.66
N ALA A 170 9.46 3.15 -0.95
CA ALA A 170 10.84 3.39 -0.56
C ALA A 170 11.80 3.07 -1.72
N PRO A 171 12.83 3.90 -1.97
CA PRO A 171 13.86 3.59 -2.96
C PRO A 171 14.64 2.32 -2.57
N ARG A 172 15.19 1.60 -3.55
CA ARG A 172 16.17 0.52 -3.31
C ARG A 172 17.51 0.85 -3.94
N LEU A 173 18.54 0.15 -3.51
CA LEU A 173 19.90 0.31 -3.97
C LEU A 173 20.31 -0.87 -4.86
N VAL A 174 20.93 -0.57 -6.01
CA VAL A 174 21.38 -1.55 -7.00
C VAL A 174 22.75 -1.13 -7.52
N GLY A 175 23.81 -1.89 -7.22
CA GLY A 175 25.17 -1.42 -7.52
C GLY A 175 25.37 0.01 -7.01
N GLN A 176 25.97 0.94 -7.76
CA GLN A 176 26.08 2.39 -7.44
C GLN A 176 24.84 3.22 -7.83
N GLN A 177 23.65 2.63 -7.78
CA GLN A 177 22.42 3.27 -8.23
C GLN A 177 21.35 3.24 -7.15
N VAL A 178 20.52 4.28 -7.14
CA VAL A 178 19.26 4.34 -6.39
C VAL A 178 18.10 4.21 -7.37
N VAL A 179 17.20 3.29 -7.09
CA VAL A 179 16.09 2.92 -7.96
C VAL A 179 14.77 3.33 -7.33
N ILE A 180 13.90 3.95 -8.13
CA ILE A 180 12.57 4.37 -7.69
C ILE A 180 11.56 4.33 -8.84
N GLY A 181 10.33 3.96 -8.53
CA GLY A 181 9.18 4.04 -9.44
C GLY A 181 8.23 5.18 -9.06
N ASN A 182 6.94 5.00 -9.32
CA ASN A 182 5.90 6.01 -9.11
C ASN A 182 4.52 5.35 -9.02
N GLY A 183 3.52 6.09 -8.53
CA GLY A 183 2.09 5.77 -8.55
C GLY A 183 1.29 6.73 -9.43
N GLY A 184 -0.01 6.44 -9.60
CA GLY A 184 -0.95 7.29 -10.35
C GLY A 184 -1.86 6.54 -11.35
N ALA A 185 -1.88 5.21 -11.35
CA ALA A 185 -2.67 4.42 -12.30
C ALA A 185 -4.18 4.73 -12.24
N GLU A 186 -4.69 5.08 -11.06
CA GLU A 186 -6.11 5.45 -10.84
C GLU A 186 -6.53 6.66 -11.68
N TYR A 187 -5.59 7.53 -12.02
CA TYR A 187 -5.87 8.78 -12.72
C TYR A 187 -5.61 8.71 -14.23
N GLY A 188 -4.72 7.82 -14.69
CA GLY A 188 -4.24 7.82 -16.08
C GLY A 188 -2.81 8.28 -16.19
N VAL A 189 -1.87 7.38 -15.88
CA VAL A 189 -0.45 7.60 -16.11
C VAL A 189 0.22 6.37 -16.71
N ARG A 190 1.41 6.58 -17.29
CA ARG A 190 2.24 5.51 -17.86
C ARG A 190 3.29 5.06 -16.86
N GLY A 191 3.27 3.80 -16.47
CA GLY A 191 4.21 3.25 -15.50
C GLY A 191 5.65 3.16 -16.01
N TYR A 192 6.60 3.39 -15.11
CA TYR A 192 8.02 3.16 -15.31
C TYR A 192 8.76 3.08 -13.97
N ILE A 193 9.98 2.54 -14.03
CA ILE A 193 10.97 2.57 -12.94
C ILE A 193 12.28 3.13 -13.49
N SER A 194 13.04 3.87 -12.67
CA SER A 194 14.28 4.53 -13.07
C SER A 194 15.38 4.30 -12.05
N ALA A 195 16.62 4.21 -12.54
CA ALA A 195 17.80 4.19 -11.71
C ALA A 195 18.63 5.46 -11.90
N TYR A 196 19.07 6.04 -10.79
CA TYR A 196 19.88 7.24 -10.74
C TYR A 196 21.19 6.95 -10.04
N ASP A 197 22.25 7.62 -10.47
CA ASP A 197 23.56 7.57 -9.82
C ASP A 197 23.47 8.11 -8.38
N VAL A 198 24.02 7.36 -7.42
CA VAL A 198 23.91 7.70 -5.98
C VAL A 198 24.62 9.01 -5.60
N ASP A 199 25.64 9.41 -6.35
CA ASP A 199 26.47 10.57 -6.02
C ASP A 199 25.95 11.85 -6.69
N THR A 200 25.44 11.73 -7.92
CA THR A 200 25.09 12.88 -8.77
C THR A 200 23.59 13.05 -9.00
N GLY A 201 22.79 12.01 -8.77
CA GLY A 201 21.37 11.99 -9.14
C GLY A 201 21.13 11.88 -10.65
N SER A 202 22.17 11.64 -11.46
CA SER A 202 22.02 11.51 -12.91
C SER A 202 21.24 10.25 -13.29
N LEU A 203 20.30 10.36 -14.24
CA LEU A 203 19.54 9.21 -14.74
C LEU A 203 20.46 8.25 -15.51
N ASN A 204 20.58 7.02 -15.04
CA ASN A 204 21.35 5.97 -15.70
C ASN A 204 20.51 5.21 -16.72
N TRP A 205 19.33 4.75 -16.30
CA TRP A 205 18.39 4.03 -17.16
C TRP A 205 16.95 4.21 -16.68
N ARG A 206 16.00 3.97 -17.59
CA ARG A 206 14.56 3.94 -17.32
C ARG A 206 13.92 2.78 -18.07
N PHE A 207 13.10 2.01 -17.37
CA PHE A 207 12.30 0.92 -17.93
C PHE A 207 10.82 1.30 -17.85
N TYR A 208 10.13 1.38 -19.00
CA TYR A 208 8.68 1.56 -19.03
C TYR A 208 7.98 0.20 -18.97
N THR A 209 6.88 0.12 -18.24
CA THR A 209 6.14 -1.13 -18.04
C THR A 209 5.03 -1.33 -19.08
N VAL A 210 4.60 -0.28 -19.78
CA VAL A 210 3.54 -0.36 -20.79
C VAL A 210 3.92 0.41 -22.06
N PRO A 211 3.43 -0.01 -23.24
CA PRO A 211 3.72 0.65 -24.52
C PRO A 211 3.08 2.04 -24.63
N ALA A 212 3.56 2.83 -25.59
CA ALA A 212 3.01 4.14 -25.95
C ALA A 212 3.14 4.36 -27.46
N ALA A 213 2.48 5.40 -27.98
CA ALA A 213 2.52 5.80 -29.38
C ALA A 213 3.95 6.08 -29.85
N THR A 214 4.73 6.78 -29.03
CA THR A 214 6.14 7.11 -29.30
C THR A 214 7.00 6.70 -28.10
N GLN A 215 8.09 5.98 -28.39
CA GLN A 215 9.03 5.54 -27.37
C GLN A 215 10.13 6.60 -27.17
N SER A 216 10.32 7.02 -25.92
CA SER A 216 11.38 7.97 -25.53
C SER A 216 12.69 7.28 -25.18
N VAL A 217 12.67 5.96 -24.97
CA VAL A 217 13.83 5.13 -24.64
C VAL A 217 13.87 3.90 -25.55
N ALA A 218 15.08 3.44 -25.87
CA ALA A 218 15.28 2.22 -26.63
C ALA A 218 15.00 1.00 -25.74
N GLN A 219 13.78 0.46 -25.84
CA GLN A 219 13.33 -0.73 -25.11
C GLN A 219 12.58 -1.66 -26.08
N PRO A 220 13.27 -2.61 -26.75
CA PRO A 220 12.69 -3.48 -27.77
C PRO A 220 11.45 -4.26 -27.31
N GLU A 221 11.35 -4.53 -26.01
CA GLU A 221 10.29 -5.33 -25.41
C GLU A 221 8.92 -4.68 -25.54
N LEU A 222 8.88 -3.34 -25.59
CA LEU A 222 7.64 -2.61 -25.78
C LEU A 222 7.02 -2.87 -27.17
N HIS A 223 7.81 -3.31 -28.15
CA HIS A 223 7.28 -3.63 -29.48
C HIS A 223 6.38 -4.87 -29.45
N TRP A 224 6.86 -5.96 -28.84
CA TRP A 224 6.03 -7.17 -28.70
C TRP A 224 5.03 -7.04 -27.55
N ALA A 225 5.32 -6.30 -26.48
CA ALA A 225 4.31 -6.00 -25.46
C ALA A 225 3.09 -5.31 -26.10
N LYS A 226 3.30 -4.36 -27.01
CA LYS A 226 2.23 -3.67 -27.76
C LYS A 226 1.30 -4.61 -28.54
N THR A 227 1.76 -5.77 -28.99
CA THR A 227 0.89 -6.74 -29.70
C THR A 227 -0.13 -7.40 -28.77
N THR A 228 0.02 -7.25 -27.45
CA THR A 228 -0.94 -7.67 -26.43
C THR A 228 -1.95 -6.58 -26.05
N TRP A 229 -1.92 -5.43 -26.73
CA TRP A 229 -2.87 -4.32 -26.55
C TRP A 229 -3.70 -4.12 -27.82
N ARG A 230 -4.91 -3.60 -27.64
CA ARG A 230 -5.86 -3.26 -28.71
C ARG A 230 -6.37 -1.83 -28.52
N GLY A 231 -6.74 -1.19 -29.62
CA GLY A 231 -7.08 0.24 -29.60
C GLY A 231 -5.86 1.16 -29.44
N THR A 232 -6.12 2.44 -29.19
CA THR A 232 -5.05 3.47 -29.03
C THR A 232 -5.25 4.37 -27.81
N ASP A 233 -6.40 4.29 -27.14
CA ASP A 233 -6.69 5.18 -25.99
C ASP A 233 -5.73 4.99 -24.82
N PHE A 234 -5.28 3.74 -24.55
CA PHE A 234 -4.27 3.48 -23.52
C PHE A 234 -2.96 4.27 -23.76
N GLU A 235 -2.61 4.57 -25.02
CA GLU A 235 -1.41 5.36 -25.35
C GLU A 235 -1.58 6.83 -24.97
N ARG A 236 -2.82 7.34 -25.02
CA ARG A 236 -3.18 8.71 -24.67
C ARG A 236 -3.33 8.88 -23.15
N VAL A 237 -4.05 7.97 -22.50
CA VAL A 237 -4.33 8.07 -21.05
C VAL A 237 -3.22 7.51 -20.18
N GLY A 238 -2.35 6.65 -20.72
CA GLY A 238 -1.13 6.17 -20.07
C GLY A 238 -1.05 4.66 -19.87
N GLY A 239 -2.19 3.96 -19.82
CA GLY A 239 -2.25 2.49 -19.77
C GLY A 239 -2.01 1.87 -18.39
N GLY A 240 -1.46 2.61 -17.42
CA GLY A 240 -1.20 2.13 -16.05
C GLY A 240 0.17 1.49 -15.89
N GLY A 241 0.26 0.42 -15.09
CA GLY A 241 1.47 -0.36 -14.86
C GLY A 241 2.49 0.34 -13.95
N THR A 242 2.04 1.20 -13.05
CA THR A 242 2.91 1.95 -12.13
C THR A 242 3.65 1.02 -11.16
N VAL A 243 4.93 1.32 -10.87
CA VAL A 243 5.80 0.53 -9.99
C VAL A 243 5.94 1.27 -8.66
N TRP A 244 4.90 1.20 -7.83
CA TRP A 244 4.73 2.14 -6.70
C TRP A 244 5.23 1.63 -5.34
N ASP A 245 5.67 0.37 -5.25
CA ASP A 245 6.08 -0.25 -3.97
C ASP A 245 7.23 -1.24 -4.09
N SER A 246 6.95 -2.54 -4.16
CA SER A 246 7.93 -3.61 -4.00
C SER A 246 8.94 -3.69 -5.16
N MET A 247 10.21 -3.78 -4.78
CA MET A 247 11.32 -4.14 -5.65
C MET A 247 12.37 -4.85 -4.82
N VAL A 248 12.98 -5.91 -5.36
CA VAL A 248 13.99 -6.71 -4.65
C VAL A 248 15.15 -7.04 -5.59
N TYR A 249 16.39 -7.00 -5.10
CA TYR A 249 17.58 -7.12 -5.93
C TYR A 249 18.43 -8.32 -5.49
N ASP A 250 18.69 -9.25 -6.41
CA ASP A 250 19.66 -10.33 -6.24
C ASP A 250 21.00 -9.88 -6.86
N PRO A 251 22.00 -9.49 -6.05
CA PRO A 251 23.30 -9.04 -6.55
C PRO A 251 24.13 -10.16 -7.20
N GLU A 252 23.86 -11.44 -6.90
CA GLU A 252 24.60 -12.54 -7.53
C GLU A 252 24.18 -12.71 -9.00
N LEU A 253 22.90 -12.49 -9.28
CA LEU A 253 22.31 -12.63 -10.61
C LEU A 253 22.31 -11.32 -11.40
N ASP A 254 22.61 -10.20 -10.73
CA ASP A 254 22.34 -8.83 -11.20
C ASP A 254 20.88 -8.67 -11.69
N LEU A 255 19.93 -9.24 -10.94
CA LEU A 255 18.51 -9.16 -11.26
C LEU A 255 17.79 -8.29 -10.25
N LEU A 256 17.22 -7.20 -10.74
CA LEU A 256 16.22 -6.42 -10.04
C LEU A 256 14.84 -6.93 -10.46
N TYR A 257 14.07 -7.39 -9.49
CA TYR A 257 12.68 -7.78 -9.66
C TYR A 257 11.79 -6.61 -9.29
N ILE A 258 10.87 -6.25 -10.18
CA ILE A 258 9.91 -5.16 -10.00
C ILE A 258 8.50 -5.70 -10.04
N GLY A 259 7.66 -5.22 -9.13
CA GLY A 259 6.23 -5.47 -9.15
C GLY A 259 5.49 -4.42 -9.96
N VAL A 260 4.70 -4.83 -10.95
CA VAL A 260 4.00 -3.91 -11.86
C VAL A 260 2.52 -3.79 -11.49
N GLY A 261 2.03 -2.55 -11.48
CA GLY A 261 0.65 -2.23 -11.08
C GLY A 261 -0.45 -2.58 -12.08
N ASN A 262 -1.65 -2.13 -11.75
CA ASN A 262 -2.91 -2.26 -12.47
C ASN A 262 -2.97 -1.44 -13.76
N GLY A 263 -3.95 -1.74 -14.60
CA GLY A 263 -4.23 -0.99 -15.83
C GLY A 263 -4.91 0.36 -15.62
N SER A 264 -4.76 1.27 -16.58
CA SER A 264 -5.47 2.56 -16.59
C SER A 264 -6.15 2.85 -17.93
N PRO A 265 -7.50 2.98 -17.97
CA PRO A 265 -8.44 2.70 -16.87
C PRO A 265 -8.38 1.24 -16.39
N TRP A 266 -8.99 0.94 -15.24
CA TRP A 266 -9.06 -0.43 -14.72
C TRP A 266 -9.85 -1.34 -15.66
N ASN A 267 -10.97 -0.86 -16.19
CA ASN A 267 -11.85 -1.60 -17.09
C ASN A 267 -11.15 -1.93 -18.42
N ARG A 268 -10.88 -3.21 -18.68
CA ARG A 268 -10.16 -3.70 -19.86
C ARG A 268 -10.91 -3.49 -21.16
N GLU A 269 -12.24 -3.49 -21.14
CA GLU A 269 -13.07 -3.25 -22.33
C GLU A 269 -12.96 -1.80 -22.81
N ILE A 270 -12.66 -0.87 -21.92
CA ILE A 270 -12.39 0.54 -22.25
C ILE A 270 -10.90 0.73 -22.57
N ARG A 271 -10.00 0.17 -21.73
CA ARG A 271 -8.55 0.34 -21.87
C ARG A 271 -7.99 -0.30 -23.14
N SER A 272 -8.44 -1.50 -23.46
CA SER A 272 -7.95 -2.33 -24.57
C SER A 272 -9.11 -3.09 -25.23
N PRO A 273 -10.00 -2.41 -25.96
CA PRO A 273 -11.19 -3.03 -26.55
C PRO A 273 -10.82 -4.21 -27.47
N GLY A 274 -11.47 -5.36 -27.29
CA GLY A 274 -11.10 -6.60 -27.98
C GLY A 274 -9.98 -7.40 -27.30
N GLY A 275 -9.63 -7.03 -26.06
CA GLY A 275 -8.83 -7.83 -25.14
C GLY A 275 -7.32 -7.75 -25.37
N GLY A 276 -6.64 -8.84 -25.02
CA GLY A 276 -5.18 -8.96 -25.00
C GLY A 276 -4.60 -8.81 -23.59
N ASP A 277 -3.48 -9.48 -23.34
CA ASP A 277 -2.85 -9.59 -22.02
C ASP A 277 -2.41 -8.26 -21.41
N ASN A 278 -2.25 -7.22 -22.23
CA ASN A 278 -1.85 -5.88 -21.81
C ASN A 278 -0.51 -5.86 -21.04
N LEU A 279 0.53 -6.46 -21.61
CA LEU A 279 1.83 -6.52 -20.96
C LEU A 279 2.45 -5.12 -20.75
N PHE A 280 3.09 -4.85 -19.61
CA PHE A 280 3.40 -5.75 -18.47
C PHE A 280 2.50 -5.53 -17.24
N LEU A 281 1.23 -5.16 -17.41
CA LEU A 281 0.31 -4.97 -16.26
C LEU A 281 0.29 -6.19 -15.33
N SER A 282 0.13 -5.96 -14.03
CA SER A 282 0.04 -6.99 -12.99
C SER A 282 1.08 -8.11 -13.16
N SER A 283 2.35 -7.74 -13.26
CA SER A 283 3.45 -8.68 -13.51
C SER A 283 4.57 -8.53 -12.49
N ILE A 284 5.26 -9.66 -12.21
CA ILE A 284 6.63 -9.64 -11.71
C ILE A 284 7.52 -9.56 -12.95
N VAL A 285 8.39 -8.54 -13.04
CA VAL A 285 9.33 -8.38 -14.13
C VAL A 285 10.75 -8.39 -13.59
N ALA A 286 11.60 -9.24 -14.16
CA ALA A 286 13.04 -9.22 -13.89
C ALA A 286 13.76 -8.38 -14.95
N ILE A 287 14.59 -7.46 -14.48
CA ILE A 287 15.49 -6.64 -15.31
C ILE A 287 16.92 -6.73 -14.77
N GLU A 288 17.91 -6.53 -15.63
CA GLU A 288 19.28 -6.30 -15.19
C GLU A 288 19.32 -5.07 -14.28
N GLY A 289 19.78 -5.23 -13.05
CA GLY A 289 19.84 -4.13 -12.10
C GLY A 289 20.75 -2.99 -12.60
N THR A 290 21.90 -3.35 -13.18
CA THR A 290 22.88 -2.35 -13.63
C THR A 290 22.50 -1.58 -14.89
N THR A 291 21.70 -2.17 -15.78
CA THR A 291 21.41 -1.60 -17.12
C THR A 291 19.93 -1.35 -17.42
N GLY A 292 19.02 -1.92 -16.63
CA GLY A 292 17.58 -1.87 -16.87
C GLY A 292 17.09 -2.76 -18.02
N ARG A 293 17.93 -3.64 -18.57
CA ARG A 293 17.54 -4.55 -19.66
C ARG A 293 16.63 -5.66 -19.17
N TYR A 294 15.54 -5.91 -19.89
CA TYR A 294 14.61 -7.00 -19.60
C TYR A 294 15.28 -8.38 -19.57
N ARG A 295 14.71 -9.29 -18.76
CA ARG A 295 15.09 -10.71 -18.67
C ARG A 295 13.93 -11.63 -18.86
N TRP A 296 12.99 -11.59 -17.93
CA TRP A 296 11.80 -12.41 -17.93
C TRP A 296 10.68 -11.66 -17.21
N HIS A 297 9.44 -12.10 -17.43
CA HIS A 297 8.31 -11.67 -16.60
C HIS A 297 7.38 -12.84 -16.35
N TYR A 298 6.59 -12.73 -15.30
CA TYR A 298 5.42 -13.56 -15.04
C TYR A 298 4.24 -12.66 -14.73
N GLN A 299 3.17 -12.79 -15.50
CA GLN A 299 1.97 -11.97 -15.35
C GLN A 299 0.97 -12.66 -14.42
N THR A 300 0.77 -12.11 -13.23
CA THR A 300 -0.11 -12.71 -12.21
C THR A 300 -1.59 -12.56 -12.59
N THR A 301 -1.93 -11.49 -13.29
CA THR A 301 -3.29 -11.19 -13.75
C THR A 301 -3.26 -10.67 -15.19
N PRO A 302 -3.29 -11.56 -16.20
CA PRO A 302 -3.41 -11.15 -17.59
C PRO A 302 -4.67 -10.33 -17.84
N ALA A 303 -4.53 -9.25 -18.62
CA ALA A 303 -5.63 -8.33 -18.90
C ALA A 303 -6.34 -7.84 -17.63
N ASP A 304 -5.57 -7.40 -16.61
CA ASP A 304 -6.09 -6.90 -15.33
C ASP A 304 -7.32 -5.99 -15.52
N ASN A 305 -8.38 -6.30 -14.76
CA ASN A 305 -9.67 -5.66 -14.89
C ASN A 305 -10.22 -5.16 -13.53
N TRP A 306 -9.45 -5.30 -12.44
CA TRP A 306 -9.98 -5.21 -11.07
C TRP A 306 -9.07 -4.43 -10.11
N ASP A 307 -8.18 -3.59 -10.63
CA ASP A 307 -7.13 -2.96 -9.83
C ASP A 307 -6.23 -4.01 -9.14
N TYR A 308 -5.97 -5.14 -9.81
CA TYR A 308 -5.05 -6.14 -9.30
C TYR A 308 -3.63 -5.78 -9.69
N THR A 309 -2.95 -5.10 -8.79
CA THR A 309 -1.51 -4.87 -8.86
C THR A 309 -0.73 -6.13 -8.54
N ALA A 310 0.49 -6.22 -9.06
CA ALA A 310 1.53 -7.13 -8.60
C ALA A 310 2.70 -6.36 -7.96
N THR A 311 2.41 -5.25 -7.27
CA THR A 311 3.39 -4.36 -6.61
C THR A 311 3.65 -4.75 -5.16
N GLN A 312 2.94 -5.77 -4.66
CA GLN A 312 3.02 -6.27 -3.30
C GLN A 312 4.42 -6.81 -2.99
N HIS A 313 4.72 -6.91 -1.70
CA HIS A 313 6.01 -7.39 -1.21
C HIS A 313 6.45 -8.70 -1.88
N MET A 314 7.69 -8.72 -2.39
CA MET A 314 8.33 -9.89 -3.00
C MET A 314 9.48 -10.37 -2.12
N ILE A 315 9.50 -11.65 -1.80
CA ILE A 315 10.55 -12.24 -0.95
C ILE A 315 11.38 -13.22 -1.79
N LEU A 316 12.71 -13.09 -1.72
CA LEU A 316 13.62 -14.09 -2.30
C LEU A 316 13.98 -15.13 -1.25
N ALA A 317 13.99 -16.40 -1.63
CA ALA A 317 14.37 -17.50 -0.74
C ALA A 317 15.00 -18.67 -1.52
N GLU A 318 15.54 -19.63 -0.77
CA GLU A 318 15.92 -20.93 -1.30
C GLU A 318 15.06 -21.99 -0.65
N LEU A 319 14.33 -22.78 -1.45
CA LEU A 319 13.34 -23.75 -0.98
C LEU A 319 13.62 -25.14 -1.55
N PRO A 320 13.42 -26.23 -0.76
CA PRO A 320 13.58 -27.60 -1.23
C PRO A 320 12.34 -28.05 -2.03
N ILE A 321 12.32 -27.80 -3.34
CA ILE A 321 11.20 -28.10 -4.23
C ILE A 321 11.60 -29.23 -5.19
N GLY A 322 10.82 -30.31 -5.24
CA GLY A 322 11.07 -31.42 -6.16
C GLY A 322 12.35 -32.21 -5.85
N GLY A 323 12.85 -32.17 -4.61
CA GLY A 323 14.11 -32.82 -4.21
C GLY A 323 15.37 -31.99 -4.49
N GLU A 324 15.23 -30.77 -5.04
CA GLU A 324 16.33 -29.84 -5.32
C GLU A 324 16.13 -28.53 -4.55
N VAL A 325 17.22 -27.82 -4.26
CA VAL A 325 17.16 -26.47 -3.70
C VAL A 325 16.93 -25.48 -4.84
N ARG A 326 15.73 -24.90 -4.89
CA ARG A 326 15.33 -23.92 -5.90
C ARG A 326 15.49 -22.50 -5.37
N ARG A 327 16.05 -21.64 -6.20
CA ARG A 327 16.14 -20.20 -5.97
C ARG A 327 14.82 -19.55 -6.36
N VAL A 328 14.01 -19.18 -5.37
CA VAL A 328 12.64 -18.72 -5.61
C VAL A 328 12.44 -17.23 -5.34
N ILE A 329 11.39 -16.70 -5.94
CA ILE A 329 10.72 -15.45 -5.57
C ILE A 329 9.27 -15.78 -5.20
N MET A 330 8.83 -15.27 -4.06
CA MET A 330 7.48 -15.49 -3.51
C MET A 330 6.71 -14.19 -3.46
N GLN A 331 5.44 -14.21 -3.86
CA GLN A 331 4.59 -13.03 -3.81
C GLN A 331 3.12 -13.40 -3.54
N ALA A 332 2.48 -12.62 -2.66
CA ALA A 332 1.04 -12.62 -2.46
C ALA A 332 0.44 -11.30 -3.00
N PRO A 333 0.20 -11.15 -4.33
CA PRO A 333 -0.40 -9.94 -4.88
C PRO A 333 -1.88 -9.78 -4.51
N LYS A 334 -2.48 -8.64 -4.92
CA LYS A 334 -3.88 -8.30 -4.63
C LYS A 334 -4.88 -9.37 -5.06
N ASN A 335 -4.57 -10.13 -6.12
CA ASN A 335 -5.51 -11.06 -6.76
C ASN A 335 -5.87 -12.31 -5.93
N GLY A 336 -5.19 -12.54 -4.80
CA GLY A 336 -5.52 -13.62 -3.86
C GLY A 336 -4.83 -14.97 -4.10
N PHE A 337 -3.95 -15.09 -5.09
CA PHE A 337 -3.06 -16.24 -5.24
C PHE A 337 -1.68 -15.98 -4.62
N PHE A 338 -1.09 -17.00 -4.00
CA PHE A 338 0.29 -16.99 -3.53
C PHE A 338 1.15 -17.68 -4.58
N TYR A 339 2.10 -16.95 -5.16
CA TYR A 339 2.96 -17.43 -6.23
C TYR A 339 4.34 -17.80 -5.70
N VAL A 340 4.87 -18.93 -6.15
CA VAL A 340 6.27 -19.30 -6.03
C VAL A 340 6.82 -19.47 -7.44
N LEU A 341 7.80 -18.64 -7.81
CA LEU A 341 8.47 -18.72 -9.11
C LEU A 341 9.95 -19.02 -8.93
N ASP A 342 10.58 -19.65 -9.92
CA ASP A 342 12.04 -19.65 -10.03
C ASP A 342 12.52 -18.23 -10.36
N ARG A 343 13.33 -17.63 -9.48
CA ARG A 343 13.74 -16.23 -9.67
C ARG A 343 14.80 -16.04 -10.76
N VAL A 344 15.42 -17.12 -11.25
CA VAL A 344 16.39 -17.07 -12.34
C VAL A 344 15.68 -17.05 -13.69
N THR A 345 14.64 -17.87 -13.85
CA THR A 345 13.99 -18.10 -15.15
C THR A 345 12.59 -17.48 -15.29
N GLY A 346 11.92 -17.18 -14.18
CA GLY A 346 10.52 -16.79 -14.16
C GLY A 346 9.52 -17.95 -14.26
N GLU A 347 10.01 -19.20 -14.20
CA GLU A 347 9.16 -20.40 -14.23
C GLU A 347 8.19 -20.43 -13.04
N LEU A 348 6.91 -20.65 -13.31
CA LEU A 348 5.91 -20.88 -12.28
C LEU A 348 6.09 -22.25 -11.63
N LEU A 349 6.34 -22.28 -10.32
CA LEU A 349 6.47 -23.51 -9.54
C LEU A 349 5.17 -23.88 -8.83
N SER A 350 4.48 -22.90 -8.26
CA SER A 350 3.15 -23.08 -7.65
C SER A 350 2.36 -21.76 -7.60
N ALA A 351 1.04 -21.89 -7.62
CA ALA A 351 0.10 -20.80 -7.40
C ALA A 351 -1.17 -21.33 -6.74
N SER A 352 -1.42 -20.92 -5.49
CA SER A 352 -2.57 -21.38 -4.70
C SER A 352 -3.32 -20.20 -4.08
N PRO A 353 -4.66 -20.21 -4.03
CA PRO A 353 -5.41 -19.14 -3.38
C PRO A 353 -5.12 -19.14 -1.87
N TYR A 354 -4.73 -17.99 -1.32
CA TYR A 354 -4.49 -17.84 0.14
C TYR A 354 -5.67 -17.22 0.89
N VAL A 355 -6.66 -16.71 0.16
CA VAL A 355 -7.97 -16.31 0.67
C VAL A 355 -9.07 -16.81 -0.28
N PRO A 356 -10.36 -16.77 0.12
CA PRO A 356 -11.45 -16.99 -0.83
C PRO A 356 -11.42 -15.97 -1.98
N ILE A 357 -11.46 -16.46 -3.21
CA ILE A 357 -11.51 -15.68 -4.45
C ILE A 357 -12.63 -16.19 -5.35
N ASN A 358 -13.13 -15.35 -6.26
CA ASN A 358 -14.14 -15.78 -7.23
C ASN A 358 -13.87 -15.34 -8.68
N TRP A 359 -12.93 -14.41 -8.93
CA TRP A 359 -12.60 -13.97 -10.30
C TRP A 359 -11.92 -15.07 -11.14
N ALA A 360 -11.22 -16.00 -10.51
CA ALA A 360 -10.60 -17.15 -11.15
C ALA A 360 -10.80 -18.41 -10.31
N SER A 361 -10.90 -19.55 -10.98
CA SER A 361 -11.07 -20.85 -10.32
C SER A 361 -9.76 -21.44 -9.81
N HIS A 362 -8.68 -21.26 -10.58
CA HIS A 362 -7.32 -21.71 -10.28
C HIS A 362 -6.33 -21.04 -11.25
N VAL A 363 -5.03 -21.28 -11.04
CA VAL A 363 -3.99 -21.06 -12.05
C VAL A 363 -3.65 -22.41 -12.68
N ASP A 364 -3.80 -22.52 -14.00
CA ASP A 364 -3.40 -23.69 -14.74
C ASP A 364 -1.87 -23.73 -14.85
N LEU A 365 -1.23 -24.70 -14.19
CA LEU A 365 0.23 -24.83 -14.16
C LEU A 365 0.84 -25.18 -15.53
N ALA A 366 0.07 -25.76 -16.46
CA ALA A 366 0.58 -26.08 -17.80
C ALA A 366 0.75 -24.81 -18.65
N THR A 367 -0.16 -23.85 -18.49
CA THR A 367 -0.12 -22.57 -19.22
C THR A 367 0.51 -21.44 -18.40
N GLY A 368 0.55 -21.59 -17.07
CA GLY A 368 0.92 -20.55 -16.12
C GLY A 368 -0.12 -19.45 -15.98
N ARG A 369 -1.38 -19.69 -16.35
CA ARG A 369 -2.42 -18.66 -16.47
C ARG A 369 -3.60 -18.89 -15.54
N PRO A 370 -4.16 -17.83 -14.93
CA PRO A 370 -5.44 -17.92 -14.24
C PRO A 370 -6.56 -18.36 -15.20
N VAL A 371 -7.44 -19.25 -14.72
CA VAL A 371 -8.68 -19.62 -15.41
C VAL A 371 -9.81 -18.80 -14.83
N GLU A 372 -10.14 -17.69 -15.51
CA GLU A 372 -11.22 -16.78 -15.13
C GLU A 372 -12.58 -17.51 -15.03
N THR A 373 -13.39 -17.12 -14.06
CA THR A 373 -14.78 -17.58 -13.93
C THR A 373 -15.72 -16.64 -14.69
N GLU A 374 -17.00 -16.99 -14.78
CA GLU A 374 -18.03 -16.11 -15.35
C GLU A 374 -18.20 -14.81 -14.54
N VAL A 375 -17.86 -14.82 -13.23
CA VAL A 375 -17.94 -13.64 -12.33
C VAL A 375 -16.86 -12.60 -12.65
N ALA A 376 -15.80 -12.99 -13.35
CA ALA A 376 -14.71 -12.08 -13.73
C ALA A 376 -15.16 -11.03 -14.77
N ASP A 377 -16.13 -11.37 -15.61
CA ASP A 377 -16.64 -10.49 -16.66
C ASP A 377 -17.84 -9.68 -16.17
N TYR A 378 -17.65 -8.36 -16.06
CA TYR A 378 -18.67 -7.40 -15.68
C TYR A 378 -19.07 -6.46 -16.83
N ARG A 379 -18.80 -6.84 -18.09
CA ARG A 379 -19.14 -6.01 -19.27
C ARG A 379 -20.64 -5.78 -19.38
N ASP A 380 -21.42 -6.84 -19.24
CA ASP A 380 -22.86 -6.81 -19.53
C ASP A 380 -23.72 -6.75 -18.24
N GLN A 381 -23.14 -7.06 -17.07
CA GLN A 381 -23.82 -7.10 -15.78
C GLN A 381 -22.86 -6.73 -14.64
N GLU A 382 -23.36 -6.05 -13.62
CA GLU A 382 -22.60 -5.82 -12.39
C GLU A 382 -22.23 -7.13 -11.68
N GLN A 383 -20.98 -7.25 -11.24
CA GLN A 383 -20.46 -8.44 -10.56
C GLN A 383 -19.93 -8.11 -9.17
N ILE A 384 -20.16 -9.00 -8.20
CA ILE A 384 -19.52 -8.93 -6.89
C ILE A 384 -18.25 -9.76 -6.94
N ILE A 385 -17.10 -9.11 -6.93
CA ILE A 385 -15.81 -9.75 -7.14
C ILE A 385 -14.98 -9.71 -5.86
N ARG A 386 -14.28 -10.82 -5.61
CA ARG A 386 -13.32 -11.05 -4.54
C ARG A 386 -11.97 -11.48 -5.15
N PRO A 387 -10.85 -10.83 -4.80
CA PRO A 387 -10.76 -9.67 -3.90
C PRO A 387 -11.29 -8.33 -4.48
N ALA A 388 -11.51 -7.34 -3.63
CA ALA A 388 -11.81 -5.96 -3.99
C ALA A 388 -10.55 -5.24 -4.53
N PRO A 389 -10.63 -3.95 -4.95
CA PRO A 389 -9.45 -3.15 -5.32
C PRO A 389 -8.39 -3.04 -4.20
N PHE A 390 -8.81 -3.17 -2.94
CA PHE A 390 -7.90 -3.24 -1.79
C PHE A 390 -7.04 -4.51 -1.78
N GLY A 391 -7.44 -5.54 -2.53
CA GLY A 391 -6.76 -6.82 -2.67
C GLY A 391 -6.93 -7.75 -1.47
N ALA A 392 -6.52 -9.00 -1.67
CA ALA A 392 -6.37 -9.97 -0.60
C ALA A 392 -5.13 -9.69 0.28
N HIS A 393 -4.15 -8.99 -0.26
CA HIS A 393 -2.98 -8.45 0.41
C HIS A 393 -2.56 -7.20 -0.37
N ASN A 394 -2.13 -6.16 0.35
CA ASN A 394 -1.73 -4.89 -0.26
C ASN A 394 -0.26 -4.59 0.08
N TRP A 395 0.12 -3.33 0.24
CA TRP A 395 1.52 -2.92 0.42
C TRP A 395 2.13 -3.34 1.76
N GLN A 396 1.33 -3.67 2.77
CA GLN A 396 1.82 -3.99 4.11
C GLN A 396 2.76 -5.20 4.05
N PRO A 397 4.05 -5.08 4.40
CA PRO A 397 4.99 -6.16 4.09
C PRO A 397 4.67 -7.48 4.79
N MET A 398 4.68 -8.58 4.05
CA MET A 398 4.79 -9.94 4.62
C MET A 398 6.21 -10.23 5.15
N ALA A 399 6.42 -11.33 5.87
CA ALA A 399 7.75 -11.75 6.34
C ALA A 399 7.95 -13.26 6.15
N PHE A 400 9.16 -13.72 5.86
CA PHE A 400 9.51 -15.14 5.74
C PHE A 400 10.44 -15.54 6.87
N ASN A 401 10.14 -16.63 7.56
CA ASN A 401 11.02 -17.17 8.59
C ASN A 401 11.70 -18.44 8.08
N GLN A 402 13.01 -18.36 7.88
CA GLN A 402 13.81 -19.48 7.38
C GLN A 402 13.75 -20.72 8.28
N GLY A 403 13.56 -20.54 9.61
CA GLY A 403 13.54 -21.63 10.57
C GLY A 403 12.24 -22.45 10.53
N SER A 404 11.10 -21.79 10.33
CA SER A 404 9.80 -22.47 10.17
C SER A 404 9.48 -22.82 8.72
N GLY A 405 10.09 -22.13 7.76
CA GLY A 405 9.73 -22.21 6.35
C GLY A 405 8.40 -21.53 6.02
N LEU A 406 7.82 -20.74 6.93
CA LEU A 406 6.51 -20.11 6.76
C LEU A 406 6.63 -18.64 6.33
N VAL A 407 5.63 -18.18 5.58
CA VAL A 407 5.44 -16.79 5.19
C VAL A 407 4.25 -16.20 5.93
N TYR A 408 4.43 -15.08 6.63
CA TYR A 408 3.39 -14.43 7.41
C TYR A 408 2.78 -13.27 6.62
N ILE A 409 1.51 -13.39 6.24
CA ILE A 409 0.82 -12.50 5.30
C ILE A 409 -0.24 -11.69 6.05
N PRO A 410 -0.21 -10.35 6.01
CA PRO A 410 -1.31 -9.50 6.48
C PRO A 410 -2.43 -9.50 5.42
N ALA A 411 -3.25 -10.54 5.44
CA ALA A 411 -4.29 -10.77 4.45
C ALA A 411 -5.61 -10.08 4.82
N MET A 412 -6.48 -9.97 3.81
CA MET A 412 -7.78 -9.34 3.90
C MET A 412 -8.80 -10.15 3.11
N ARG A 413 -9.98 -10.31 3.69
CA ARG A 413 -11.19 -10.71 2.96
C ARG A 413 -11.97 -9.46 2.69
N ASN A 414 -12.30 -9.22 1.42
CA ASN A 414 -13.08 -8.07 1.00
C ASN A 414 -13.74 -8.37 -0.35
N LEU A 415 -14.73 -7.55 -0.70
CA LEU A 415 -15.46 -7.63 -1.95
C LEU A 415 -15.75 -6.23 -2.48
N SER A 416 -15.98 -6.12 -3.78
CA SER A 416 -16.46 -4.90 -4.40
C SER A 416 -17.43 -5.23 -5.53
N VAL A 417 -18.34 -4.31 -5.81
CA VAL A 417 -19.17 -4.35 -7.00
C VAL A 417 -18.37 -3.74 -8.13
N TYR A 418 -18.27 -4.46 -9.24
CA TYR A 418 -17.70 -3.95 -10.48
C TYR A 418 -18.77 -3.80 -11.54
N ASN A 419 -18.73 -2.69 -12.27
CA ASN A 419 -19.65 -2.40 -13.35
C ASN A 419 -18.96 -1.74 -14.55
N HIS A 420 -19.64 -1.80 -15.69
CA HIS A 420 -19.17 -1.21 -16.93
C HIS A 420 -19.81 0.18 -17.12
N ALA A 421 -18.98 1.19 -17.39
CA ALA A 421 -19.47 2.51 -17.75
C ALA A 421 -19.88 2.55 -19.24
N GLU A 422 -21.18 2.69 -19.53
CA GLU A 422 -21.70 2.79 -20.90
C GLU A 422 -21.07 3.95 -21.69
N ALA A 423 -20.81 5.07 -21.01
CA ALA A 423 -20.11 6.22 -21.54
C ALA A 423 -18.89 6.52 -20.66
N TYR A 424 -17.69 6.36 -21.22
CA TYR A 424 -16.45 6.71 -20.55
C TYR A 424 -15.78 7.91 -21.21
N GLN A 425 -15.50 8.92 -20.40
CA GLN A 425 -14.66 10.05 -20.78
C GLN A 425 -13.56 10.23 -19.73
N HIS A 426 -12.31 10.17 -20.18
CA HIS A 426 -11.17 10.44 -19.33
C HIS A 426 -11.18 11.90 -18.86
N GLN A 427 -11.13 12.11 -17.55
CA GLN A 427 -11.04 13.42 -16.91
C GLN A 427 -9.58 13.74 -16.58
N PRO A 428 -8.97 14.81 -17.12
CA PRO A 428 -7.58 15.13 -16.86
C PRO A 428 -7.36 15.62 -15.42
N GLY A 429 -6.14 15.44 -14.91
CA GLY A 429 -5.77 15.88 -13.56
C GLY A 429 -6.09 14.84 -12.47
N PRO A 430 -6.30 15.28 -11.22
CA PRO A 430 -6.49 14.40 -10.06
C PRO A 430 -7.91 13.82 -9.97
N HIS A 431 -8.44 13.31 -11.07
CA HIS A 431 -9.74 12.64 -11.11
C HIS A 431 -9.56 11.15 -11.36
N TRP A 432 -10.26 10.32 -10.59
CA TRP A 432 -10.21 8.88 -10.77
C TRP A 432 -10.89 8.51 -12.09
N ASN A 433 -10.24 7.63 -12.84
CA ASN A 433 -10.59 7.25 -14.19
C ASN A 433 -10.60 5.72 -14.30
N THR A 434 -11.38 5.07 -13.44
CA THR A 434 -11.40 3.59 -13.30
C THR A 434 -12.06 2.89 -14.47
N GLY A 435 -12.95 3.57 -15.20
CA GLY A 435 -13.80 2.93 -16.22
C GLY A 435 -15.02 2.21 -15.63
N GLN A 436 -15.32 2.47 -14.36
CA GLN A 436 -16.56 2.08 -13.69
C GLN A 436 -17.52 3.27 -13.63
N ASN A 437 -18.81 3.00 -13.53
CA ASN A 437 -19.84 4.02 -13.32
C ASN A 437 -20.01 4.30 -11.82
N ASP A 438 -19.14 5.14 -11.26
CA ASP A 438 -19.21 5.56 -9.85
C ASP A 438 -20.48 6.38 -9.52
N ARG A 439 -21.24 6.82 -10.54
CA ARG A 439 -22.53 7.54 -10.39
C ARG A 439 -23.75 6.62 -10.44
N ALA A 440 -23.59 5.34 -10.76
CA ALA A 440 -24.67 4.36 -10.82
C ALA A 440 -25.19 4.03 -9.40
N VAL A 441 -25.92 4.97 -8.82
CA VAL A 441 -26.56 4.84 -7.52
C VAL A 441 -28.08 4.73 -7.67
N GLU A 442 -28.65 5.32 -8.73
CA GLU A 442 -30.10 5.39 -8.97
C GLU A 442 -30.75 4.00 -9.10
N ASP A 443 -30.06 3.06 -9.76
CA ASP A 443 -30.56 1.70 -10.01
C ASP A 443 -29.97 0.63 -9.06
N ASN A 444 -29.15 1.03 -8.08
CA ASN A 444 -28.53 0.12 -7.13
C ASN A 444 -29.05 0.35 -5.70
N PRO A 445 -30.04 -0.45 -5.24
CA PRO A 445 -30.61 -0.33 -3.90
C PRO A 445 -29.60 -0.50 -2.77
N LEU A 446 -28.51 -1.24 -2.98
CA LEU A 446 -27.45 -1.42 -1.98
C LEU A 446 -26.54 -0.18 -1.87
N ALA A 447 -26.33 0.54 -2.97
CA ALA A 447 -25.56 1.79 -2.99
C ALA A 447 -26.31 2.97 -2.34
N GLN A 448 -27.64 2.85 -2.18
CA GLN A 448 -28.49 3.82 -1.48
C GLN A 448 -28.66 3.51 0.02
N LEU A 449 -28.18 2.36 0.50
CA LEU A 449 -28.27 2.03 1.93
C LEU A 449 -27.34 2.93 2.73
N ASP A 450 -27.88 3.51 3.81
CA ASP A 450 -27.10 4.32 4.73
C ASP A 450 -25.94 3.47 5.32
N PRO A 451 -24.68 3.95 5.21
CA PRO A 451 -23.49 3.24 5.69
C PRO A 451 -23.58 2.79 7.14
N ASN A 452 -24.34 3.47 8.00
CA ASN A 452 -24.52 3.09 9.40
C ASN A 452 -25.26 1.74 9.55
N TYR A 453 -26.13 1.38 8.61
CA TYR A 453 -26.82 0.09 8.58
C TYR A 453 -26.00 -0.98 7.84
N LEU A 454 -25.18 -0.56 6.89
CA LEU A 454 -24.34 -1.45 6.10
C LEU A 454 -23.05 -1.84 6.86
N ALA A 455 -22.52 -0.98 7.73
CA ALA A 455 -21.29 -1.20 8.47
C ALA A 455 -21.28 -2.50 9.32
N PRO A 456 -22.34 -2.84 10.10
CA PRO A 456 -22.37 -4.11 10.82
C PRO A 456 -22.39 -5.34 9.90
N VAL A 457 -22.91 -5.21 8.67
CA VAL A 457 -22.89 -6.30 7.66
C VAL A 457 -21.50 -6.41 7.04
N LEU A 458 -20.93 -5.29 6.60
CA LEU A 458 -19.60 -5.23 5.99
C LEU A 458 -18.51 -5.68 6.95
N LYS A 459 -18.66 -5.47 8.25
CA LYS A 459 -17.74 -6.00 9.27
C LYS A 459 -17.54 -7.52 9.18
N HIS A 460 -18.58 -8.30 8.82
CA HIS A 460 -18.45 -9.76 8.66
C HIS A 460 -17.86 -10.14 7.30
N LEU A 461 -18.17 -9.35 6.26
CA LEU A 461 -17.77 -9.61 4.88
C LEU A 461 -16.37 -9.04 4.53
N MET A 462 -15.92 -8.04 5.29
CA MET A 462 -14.68 -7.31 5.11
C MET A 462 -13.87 -7.32 6.40
N ARG A 463 -12.91 -8.23 6.49
CA ARG A 463 -12.08 -8.43 7.69
C ARG A 463 -10.63 -8.71 7.34
N GLY A 464 -9.74 -8.52 8.31
CA GLY A 464 -8.34 -8.87 8.18
C GLY A 464 -8.05 -10.25 8.73
N GLU A 465 -6.92 -10.81 8.35
CA GLU A 465 -6.38 -12.02 8.95
C GLU A 465 -4.85 -12.05 8.82
N LEU A 466 -4.15 -12.59 9.83
CA LEU A 466 -2.74 -12.93 9.72
C LEU A 466 -2.63 -14.40 9.36
N ILE A 467 -2.12 -14.68 8.17
CA ILE A 467 -1.95 -16.05 7.66
C ILE A 467 -0.48 -16.45 7.79
N ALA A 468 -0.20 -17.58 8.42
CA ALA A 468 1.08 -18.25 8.21
C ALA A 468 0.92 -19.27 7.10
N TRP A 469 1.54 -18.97 5.97
CA TRP A 469 1.46 -19.73 4.74
C TRP A 469 2.66 -20.66 4.60
N ASP A 470 2.41 -21.93 4.25
CA ASP A 470 3.44 -22.88 3.88
C ASP A 470 3.62 -22.84 2.36
N PRO A 471 4.72 -22.23 1.83
CA PRO A 471 4.92 -22.07 0.40
C PRO A 471 5.21 -23.39 -0.33
N LEU A 472 5.61 -24.44 0.39
CA LEU A 472 5.86 -25.76 -0.20
C LEU A 472 4.56 -26.56 -0.38
N LYS A 473 3.62 -26.41 0.57
CA LYS A 473 2.31 -27.08 0.50
C LYS A 473 1.26 -26.27 -0.24
N GLY A 474 1.41 -24.94 -0.28
CA GLY A 474 0.40 -24.05 -0.85
C GLY A 474 -0.87 -24.00 -0.01
N GLU A 475 -0.74 -24.04 1.31
CA GLU A 475 -1.86 -23.96 2.27
C GLU A 475 -1.45 -23.17 3.53
N ALA A 476 -2.45 -22.71 4.29
CA ALA A 476 -2.21 -22.05 5.57
C ALA A 476 -1.83 -23.08 6.65
N ALA A 477 -0.70 -22.88 7.32
CA ALA A 477 -0.34 -23.60 8.53
C ALA A 477 -1.24 -23.19 9.71
N TRP A 478 -1.57 -21.89 9.78
CA TRP A 478 -2.55 -21.33 10.70
C TRP A 478 -3.06 -19.97 10.22
N THR A 479 -4.14 -19.49 10.80
CA THR A 479 -4.72 -18.16 10.53
C THR A 479 -5.23 -17.53 11.82
N VAL A 480 -4.89 -16.27 12.04
CA VAL A 480 -5.43 -15.45 13.14
C VAL A 480 -6.38 -14.41 12.55
N PRO A 481 -7.69 -14.46 12.86
CA PRO A 481 -8.63 -13.47 12.36
C PRO A 481 -8.45 -12.12 13.08
N HIS A 482 -8.60 -11.04 12.32
CA HIS A 482 -8.61 -9.67 12.83
C HIS A 482 -9.97 -9.03 12.62
N ALA A 483 -10.37 -8.16 13.55
CA ALA A 483 -11.67 -7.48 13.50
C ALA A 483 -11.78 -6.49 12.33
N THR A 484 -10.66 -5.94 11.88
CA THR A 484 -10.60 -4.92 10.81
C THR A 484 -9.71 -5.43 9.68
N MET A 485 -9.98 -5.01 8.45
CA MET A 485 -9.02 -5.12 7.36
C MET A 485 -7.88 -4.11 7.54
N TRP A 486 -6.88 -4.14 6.64
CA TRP A 486 -5.83 -3.12 6.56
C TRP A 486 -4.91 -3.06 7.79
N ASN A 487 -4.70 -4.20 8.46
CA ASN A 487 -3.71 -4.32 9.54
C ASN A 487 -2.29 -4.17 8.99
N GLY A 488 -1.35 -3.84 9.88
CA GLY A 488 0.01 -3.52 9.51
C GLY A 488 0.83 -4.69 8.99
N GLY A 489 1.98 -4.33 8.42
CA GLY A 489 2.97 -5.29 7.97
C GLY A 489 3.60 -6.06 9.12
N VAL A 490 4.40 -7.05 8.75
CA VAL A 490 4.87 -8.09 9.67
C VAL A 490 6.40 -8.09 9.77
N LEU A 491 6.88 -8.39 10.96
CA LEU A 491 8.27 -8.75 11.26
C LEU A 491 8.27 -10.19 11.79
N THR A 492 9.26 -11.00 11.42
CA THR A 492 9.55 -12.26 12.13
C THR A 492 10.97 -12.27 12.69
N THR A 493 11.24 -13.14 13.66
CA THR A 493 12.52 -13.23 14.36
C THR A 493 13.04 -14.66 14.38
N ALA A 494 14.36 -14.84 14.45
CA ALA A 494 14.98 -16.16 14.58
C ALA A 494 14.58 -16.90 15.87
N SER A 495 14.07 -16.19 16.89
CA SER A 495 13.52 -16.76 18.12
C SER A 495 12.12 -17.37 17.97
N GLY A 496 11.51 -17.32 16.77
CA GLY A 496 10.19 -17.90 16.54
C GLY A 496 9.04 -16.99 16.98
N LEU A 497 9.20 -15.67 16.89
CA LEU A 497 8.11 -14.71 17.08
C LEU A 497 7.76 -13.98 15.78
N VAL A 498 6.50 -13.57 15.69
CA VAL A 498 5.94 -12.72 14.63
C VAL A 498 5.33 -11.49 15.27
N PHE A 499 5.64 -10.28 14.78
CA PHE A 499 5.10 -9.03 15.29
C PHE A 499 4.23 -8.35 14.24
N GLN A 500 3.05 -7.86 14.65
CA GLN A 500 2.13 -7.13 13.80
C GLN A 500 1.41 -6.03 14.58
N GLY A 501 1.26 -4.85 13.98
CA GLY A 501 0.33 -3.82 14.44
C GLY A 501 -1.06 -3.98 13.80
N THR A 502 -2.14 -3.73 14.54
CA THR A 502 -3.51 -3.86 14.03
C THR A 502 -4.21 -2.51 13.85
N GLY A 503 -5.26 -2.47 13.02
CA GLY A 503 -6.13 -1.28 12.89
C GLY A 503 -6.88 -0.93 14.17
N THR A 504 -7.06 -1.92 15.06
CA THR A 504 -7.67 -1.77 16.40
C THR A 504 -6.71 -1.17 17.44
N GLY A 505 -5.47 -0.87 17.06
CA GLY A 505 -4.49 -0.19 17.91
C GLY A 505 -3.62 -1.09 18.78
N TRP A 506 -3.58 -2.40 18.50
CA TRP A 506 -2.74 -3.34 19.23
C TRP A 506 -1.45 -3.64 18.46
N LEU A 507 -0.31 -3.57 19.16
CA LEU A 507 0.93 -4.21 18.70
C LEU A 507 1.01 -5.57 19.37
N GLN A 508 1.08 -6.64 18.59
CA GLN A 508 1.03 -8.00 19.10
C GLN A 508 2.26 -8.81 18.70
N ALA A 509 2.66 -9.73 19.56
CA ALA A 509 3.63 -10.77 19.24
C ALA A 509 2.92 -12.12 19.23
N TYR A 510 3.11 -12.90 18.17
CA TYR A 510 2.56 -14.24 18.00
C TYR A 510 3.68 -15.27 18.00
N ASP A 511 3.35 -16.46 18.45
CA ASP A 511 4.13 -17.66 18.20
C ASP A 511 4.19 -17.95 16.69
N ALA A 512 5.40 -18.07 16.14
CA ALA A 512 5.61 -18.26 14.71
C ALA A 512 5.03 -19.58 14.16
N GLN A 513 4.87 -20.60 15.01
CA GLN A 513 4.41 -21.93 14.61
C GLN A 513 2.92 -22.12 14.85
N THR A 514 2.33 -21.46 15.85
CA THR A 514 0.92 -21.69 16.24
C THR A 514 0.01 -20.50 16.03
N GLY A 515 0.54 -19.29 15.87
CA GLY A 515 -0.25 -18.05 15.81
C GLY A 515 -0.80 -17.61 17.18
N GLU A 516 -0.42 -18.27 18.27
CA GLU A 516 -0.86 -17.89 19.62
C GLU A 516 -0.28 -16.53 20.02
N VAL A 517 -1.13 -15.63 20.51
CA VAL A 517 -0.69 -14.32 21.02
C VAL A 517 0.13 -14.53 22.30
N ARG A 518 1.41 -14.13 22.26
CA ARG A 518 2.35 -14.21 23.39
C ARG A 518 2.48 -12.90 24.16
N TRP A 519 2.17 -11.78 23.50
CA TRP A 519 2.25 -10.45 24.07
C TRP A 519 1.38 -9.46 23.28
N SER A 520 0.90 -8.41 23.94
CA SER A 520 0.14 -7.34 23.32
C SER A 520 0.38 -6.02 24.05
N PHE A 521 0.39 -4.92 23.30
CA PHE A 521 0.48 -3.56 23.82
C PHE A 521 -0.53 -2.65 23.12
N ASP A 522 -1.26 -1.88 23.91
CA ASP A 522 -2.22 -0.90 23.40
C ASP A 522 -1.50 0.40 23.03
N THR A 523 -1.48 0.71 21.74
CA THR A 523 -0.84 1.92 21.21
C THR A 523 -1.77 3.12 21.18
N GLY A 524 -3.05 2.92 21.49
CA GLY A 524 -4.11 3.94 21.41
C GLY A 524 -4.56 4.27 19.99
N GLN A 525 -3.86 3.83 18.94
CA GLN A 525 -4.20 4.13 17.55
C GLN A 525 -3.80 3.02 16.57
N GLY A 526 -4.62 2.80 15.56
CA GLY A 526 -4.40 1.84 14.49
C GLY A 526 -3.07 2.03 13.77
N MET A 527 -2.50 0.91 13.33
CA MET A 527 -1.18 0.85 12.70
C MET A 527 -1.24 0.08 11.40
N ILE A 528 -0.50 0.57 10.41
CA ILE A 528 -0.42 -0.01 9.08
C ILE A 528 1.03 -0.29 8.65
N ALA A 529 2.02 0.38 9.25
CA ALA A 529 3.43 0.11 8.99
C ALA A 529 3.91 -1.23 9.61
N PRO A 530 4.96 -1.83 9.05
CA PRO A 530 5.59 -3.00 9.66
C PRO A 530 6.47 -2.63 10.86
N PRO A 531 6.59 -3.51 11.88
CA PRO A 531 7.65 -3.42 12.87
C PRO A 531 9.04 -3.71 12.28
N ILE A 532 10.08 -3.29 13.00
CA ILE A 532 11.49 -3.65 12.80
C ILE A 532 12.14 -4.02 14.12
N SER A 533 13.24 -4.80 14.10
CA SER A 533 14.04 -5.09 15.30
C SER A 533 15.52 -4.91 15.04
N TYR A 534 16.21 -4.32 16.01
CA TYR A 534 17.62 -3.96 15.94
C TYR A 534 18.22 -4.02 17.36
N GLU A 535 19.53 -3.88 17.48
CA GLU A 535 20.27 -3.89 18.73
C GLU A 535 21.08 -2.61 18.85
N VAL A 536 21.06 -1.99 20.04
CA VAL A 536 21.94 -0.87 20.38
C VAL A 536 22.64 -1.19 21.69
N ALA A 537 23.97 -1.13 21.69
CA ALA A 537 24.79 -1.39 22.87
C ALA A 537 24.47 -2.72 23.58
N GLY A 538 24.16 -3.78 22.80
CA GLY A 538 23.87 -5.10 23.34
C GLY A 538 22.43 -5.32 23.83
N GLU A 539 21.52 -4.34 23.68
CA GLU A 539 20.11 -4.51 23.99
C GLU A 539 19.27 -4.56 22.72
N GLN A 540 18.40 -5.58 22.59
CA GLN A 540 17.46 -5.66 21.48
C GLN A 540 16.26 -4.70 21.68
N TYR A 541 15.97 -3.96 20.62
CA TYR A 541 14.83 -3.05 20.49
C TYR A 541 13.88 -3.54 19.39
N LEU A 542 12.62 -3.12 19.52
CA LEU A 542 11.57 -3.26 18.51
C LEU A 542 10.97 -1.88 18.27
N SER A 543 10.84 -1.44 17.01
CA SER A 543 10.19 -0.17 16.69
C SER A 543 9.10 -0.33 15.64
N VAL A 544 8.07 0.50 15.72
CA VAL A 544 6.96 0.55 14.75
C VAL A 544 6.48 1.99 14.57
N MET A 545 6.06 2.32 13.35
CA MET A 545 5.39 3.58 13.05
C MET A 545 3.89 3.42 13.30
N ALA A 546 3.36 4.09 14.32
CA ALA A 546 1.94 4.05 14.66
C ALA A 546 1.20 5.25 14.09
N GLY A 547 0.44 5.04 13.02
CA GLY A 547 -0.37 6.07 12.38
C GLY A 547 -1.33 5.47 11.37
N TRP A 548 -2.62 5.49 11.70
CA TRP A 548 -3.68 4.97 10.85
C TRP A 548 -3.87 5.82 9.59
N GLY A 549 -4.11 5.17 8.45
CA GLY A 549 -4.31 5.84 7.17
C GLY A 549 -4.21 4.91 5.96
N GLY A 550 -3.65 5.44 4.87
CA GLY A 550 -3.68 4.76 3.57
C GLY A 550 -5.07 4.82 2.92
N ALA A 551 -5.23 4.11 1.79
CA ALA A 551 -6.47 4.11 1.01
C ALA A 551 -7.71 3.74 1.84
N VAL A 552 -7.66 2.66 2.62
CA VAL A 552 -8.81 2.23 3.45
C VAL A 552 -9.14 3.24 4.53
N GLY A 553 -8.14 3.85 5.16
CA GLY A 553 -8.39 4.90 6.17
C GLY A 553 -9.12 6.12 5.61
N LEU A 554 -8.93 6.45 4.33
CA LEU A 554 -9.67 7.53 3.67
C LEU A 554 -11.08 7.11 3.23
N VAL A 555 -11.21 5.90 2.69
CA VAL A 555 -12.42 5.50 1.95
C VAL A 555 -13.46 4.81 2.84
N LEU A 556 -13.05 3.88 3.69
CA LEU A 556 -13.97 2.96 4.35
C LEU A 556 -13.92 3.15 5.85
N ALA A 557 -15.01 3.61 6.46
CA ALA A 557 -15.17 3.63 7.91
C ALA A 557 -15.40 2.23 8.48
N GLN A 558 -14.56 1.83 9.44
CA GLN A 558 -14.61 0.55 10.14
C GLN A 558 -14.75 0.84 11.64
N PRO A 559 -15.86 0.45 12.29
CA PRO A 559 -16.15 0.84 13.67
C PRO A 559 -15.09 0.44 14.70
N GLU A 560 -14.39 -0.67 14.48
CA GLU A 560 -13.38 -1.19 15.41
C GLU A 560 -12.01 -0.50 15.29
N VAL A 561 -11.80 0.29 14.23
CA VAL A 561 -10.53 1.00 14.03
C VAL A 561 -10.39 2.13 15.04
N ARG A 562 -9.20 2.26 15.62
CA ARG A 562 -8.83 3.43 16.43
C ARG A 562 -8.07 4.42 15.56
N SER A 563 -8.62 5.61 15.34
CA SER A 563 -8.05 6.62 14.45
C SER A 563 -8.04 8.02 15.10
N GLY A 564 -7.58 9.04 14.37
CA GLY A 564 -7.61 10.45 14.82
C GLY A 564 -6.54 10.88 15.82
N GLY A 565 -5.79 9.95 16.42
CA GLY A 565 -4.62 10.28 17.24
C GLY A 565 -3.41 10.80 16.42
N PRO A 566 -2.37 11.30 17.12
CA PRO A 566 -1.14 11.74 16.47
C PRO A 566 -0.28 10.54 16.04
N GLY A 567 0.29 10.64 14.84
CA GLY A 567 1.24 9.65 14.33
C GLY A 567 2.53 9.63 15.15
N ARG A 568 2.97 8.45 15.59
CA ARG A 568 4.11 8.24 16.48
C ARG A 568 5.11 7.23 15.93
N ILE A 569 6.38 7.40 16.32
CA ILE A 569 7.35 6.32 16.38
C ILE A 569 7.25 5.72 17.78
N LEU A 570 7.05 4.40 17.88
CA LEU A 570 7.01 3.67 19.14
C LEU A 570 8.18 2.70 19.21
N THR A 571 8.89 2.68 20.33
CA THR A 571 10.05 1.79 20.53
C THR A 571 9.97 1.07 21.85
N PHE A 572 10.25 -0.22 21.80
CA PHE A 572 10.12 -1.18 22.89
C PHE A 572 11.43 -1.90 23.14
N LYS A 573 11.67 -2.30 24.39
CA LYS A 573 12.71 -3.27 24.76
C LYS A 573 12.28 -4.04 26.01
N LEU A 574 13.03 -5.08 26.37
CA LEU A 574 12.80 -5.79 27.63
C LEU A 574 12.97 -4.84 28.83
N GLY A 575 11.99 -4.83 29.73
CA GLY A 575 11.99 -3.96 30.92
C GLY A 575 11.62 -2.50 30.64
N GLY A 576 11.06 -2.17 29.47
CA GLY A 576 10.52 -0.83 29.22
C GLY A 576 9.27 -0.55 30.05
N GLU A 577 9.18 0.65 30.63
CA GLU A 577 8.09 1.06 31.55
C GLU A 577 7.42 2.37 31.14
N ALA A 578 7.76 2.94 29.97
CA ALA A 578 7.13 4.16 29.50
C ALA A 578 5.64 3.93 29.19
N SER A 579 4.84 4.98 29.30
CA SER A 579 3.43 4.98 28.93
C SER A 579 3.15 5.96 27.80
N LEU A 580 2.05 5.73 27.09
CA LEU A 580 1.52 6.68 26.11
C LEU A 580 0.50 7.61 26.78
N PRO A 581 0.40 8.86 26.33
CA PRO A 581 -0.69 9.73 26.75
C PRO A 581 -2.01 9.25 26.12
N ASP A 582 -3.10 9.44 26.84
CA ASP A 582 -4.44 9.16 26.34
C ASP A 582 -4.71 9.97 25.07
N ILE A 583 -5.35 9.32 24.08
CA ILE A 583 -5.82 9.97 22.87
C ILE A 583 -7.30 10.29 23.10
N PRO A 584 -7.69 11.58 23.13
CA PRO A 584 -9.09 11.94 23.27
C PRO A 584 -9.90 11.38 22.10
N GLU A 585 -11.06 10.80 22.38
CA GLU A 585 -12.01 10.44 21.32
C GLU A 585 -12.49 11.71 20.61
N PRO A 586 -12.36 11.81 19.27
CA PRO A 586 -12.86 12.96 18.54
C PRO A 586 -14.39 13.01 18.63
N VAL A 587 -14.92 14.14 19.07
CA VAL A 587 -16.37 14.38 19.09
C VAL A 587 -16.78 15.04 17.77
N LEU A 588 -17.62 14.35 17.00
CA LEU A 588 -18.26 14.93 15.82
C LEU A 588 -19.43 15.82 16.26
N VAL A 589 -19.37 17.11 15.92
CA VAL A 589 -20.45 18.07 16.17
C VAL A 589 -21.25 18.24 14.89
N ILE A 590 -22.54 17.91 14.94
CA ILE A 590 -23.45 17.93 13.79
C ILE A 590 -24.53 19.01 13.98
N ASP A 591 -24.40 20.09 13.21
CA ASP A 591 -25.36 21.20 13.20
C ASP A 591 -25.63 21.71 11.78
N PRO A 592 -26.27 20.89 10.92
CA PRO A 592 -26.52 21.24 9.53
C PRO A 592 -27.61 22.31 9.39
N PRO A 593 -27.58 23.12 8.31
CA PRO A 593 -28.68 24.00 7.95
C PRO A 593 -29.97 23.21 7.69
N PRO A 594 -31.15 23.87 7.62
CA PRO A 594 -32.40 23.19 7.29
C PRO A 594 -32.30 22.41 5.97
N ASP A 595 -32.80 21.19 5.99
CA ASP A 595 -32.91 20.38 4.78
C ASP A 595 -34.15 20.79 4.00
N THR A 596 -33.93 21.30 2.78
CA THR A 596 -34.97 21.80 1.89
C THR A 596 -34.89 21.19 0.49
N ALA A 597 -33.99 20.23 0.27
CA ALA A 597 -33.75 19.66 -1.06
C ALA A 597 -34.76 18.55 -1.39
N SER A 598 -35.03 18.36 -2.68
CA SER A 598 -35.81 17.21 -3.15
C SER A 598 -34.96 15.94 -3.09
N ASP A 599 -35.61 14.78 -2.97
CA ASP A 599 -34.89 13.49 -2.97
C ASP A 599 -34.13 13.25 -4.29
N GLU A 600 -34.64 13.76 -5.41
CA GLU A 600 -33.96 13.74 -6.71
C GLU A 600 -32.63 14.53 -6.68
N ALA A 601 -32.62 15.74 -6.10
CA ALA A 601 -31.41 16.54 -5.98
C ALA A 601 -30.38 15.91 -5.02
N VAL A 602 -30.86 15.28 -3.94
CA VAL A 602 -30.01 14.52 -3.00
C VAL A 602 -29.39 13.31 -3.70
N LEU A 603 -30.15 12.58 -4.51
CA LEU A 603 -29.66 11.40 -5.23
C LEU A 603 -28.64 11.78 -6.31
N ALA A 604 -28.90 12.85 -7.07
CA ALA A 604 -27.90 13.41 -7.99
C ALA A 604 -26.62 13.81 -7.24
N GLY A 605 -26.78 14.51 -6.11
CA GLY A 605 -25.69 14.92 -5.21
C GLY A 605 -24.84 13.75 -4.71
N LEU A 606 -25.47 12.61 -4.37
CA LEU A 606 -24.78 11.37 -4.00
C LEU A 606 -23.93 10.83 -5.16
N GLY A 607 -24.44 10.83 -6.38
CA GLY A 607 -23.68 10.44 -7.58
C GLY A 607 -22.43 11.30 -7.78
N HIS A 608 -22.57 12.63 -7.66
CA HIS A 608 -21.43 13.56 -7.73
C HIS A 608 -20.43 13.37 -6.58
N TYR A 609 -20.93 13.18 -5.37
CA TYR A 609 -20.13 12.93 -4.19
C TYR A 609 -19.28 11.65 -4.35
N ASN A 610 -19.88 10.56 -4.82
CA ASN A 610 -19.20 9.29 -5.06
C ASN A 610 -18.07 9.43 -6.08
N GLN A 611 -18.29 10.21 -7.14
CA GLN A 611 -17.30 10.42 -8.18
C GLN A 611 -16.13 11.30 -7.74
N HIS A 612 -16.38 12.35 -6.94
CA HIS A 612 -15.37 13.40 -6.71
C HIS A 612 -14.87 13.52 -5.26
N CYS A 613 -15.64 13.09 -4.27
CA CYS A 613 -15.38 13.39 -2.86
C CYS A 613 -15.12 12.14 -2.02
N LEU A 614 -15.84 11.05 -2.30
CA LEU A 614 -15.83 9.80 -1.52
C LEU A 614 -14.44 9.24 -1.26
N ARG A 615 -13.52 9.34 -2.23
CA ARG A 615 -12.18 8.77 -2.13
C ARG A 615 -11.31 9.41 -1.03
N CYS A 616 -11.67 10.61 -0.59
CA CYS A 616 -11.03 11.29 0.54
C CYS A 616 -11.93 11.34 1.77
N HIS A 617 -13.21 11.71 1.60
CA HIS A 617 -14.13 12.00 2.70
C HIS A 617 -14.98 10.79 3.16
N GLY A 618 -14.71 9.62 2.58
CA GLY A 618 -15.30 8.35 2.97
C GLY A 618 -16.63 8.04 2.29
N VAL A 619 -16.98 6.75 2.25
CA VAL A 619 -18.28 6.27 1.79
C VAL A 619 -19.39 6.89 2.64
N GLY A 620 -20.37 7.48 1.98
CA GLY A 620 -21.49 8.18 2.61
C GLY A 620 -21.10 9.34 3.52
N ALA A 621 -20.01 10.04 3.21
CA ALA A 621 -19.47 11.16 4.00
C ALA A 621 -19.03 10.80 5.42
N VAL A 622 -18.79 9.51 5.71
CA VAL A 622 -18.26 9.03 6.99
C VAL A 622 -16.73 8.98 6.94
N SER A 623 -16.06 9.98 7.52
CA SER A 623 -14.59 10.02 7.61
C SER A 623 -14.08 9.24 8.82
N GLN A 624 -12.93 8.57 8.69
CA GLN A 624 -12.20 8.01 9.84
C GLN A 624 -11.22 9.01 10.50
N GLY A 625 -11.42 10.31 10.31
CA GLY A 625 -10.64 11.34 11.02
C GLY A 625 -9.26 11.67 10.41
N LEU A 626 -8.93 11.13 9.24
CA LEU A 626 -7.73 11.53 8.47
C LEU A 626 -7.91 12.88 7.75
N VAL A 627 -9.13 13.12 7.29
CA VAL A 627 -9.60 14.38 6.70
C VAL A 627 -10.92 14.77 7.38
N PRO A 628 -11.39 16.03 7.25
CA PRO A 628 -12.65 16.44 7.87
C PRO A 628 -13.83 15.54 7.48
N ASP A 629 -14.66 15.19 8.45
CA ASP A 629 -15.96 14.57 8.23
C ASP A 629 -16.95 15.64 7.74
N LEU A 630 -17.48 15.48 6.53
CA LEU A 630 -18.31 16.52 5.91
C LEU A 630 -19.71 16.64 6.52
N ARG A 631 -20.14 15.67 7.33
CA ARG A 631 -21.41 15.76 8.08
C ARG A 631 -21.30 16.76 9.23
N GLY A 632 -20.08 17.03 9.70
CA GLY A 632 -19.76 18.01 10.73
C GLY A 632 -19.34 19.38 10.20
N MET A 633 -19.70 19.72 8.95
CA MET A 633 -19.42 21.06 8.41
C MET A 633 -20.08 22.14 9.29
N SER A 634 -19.33 23.20 9.56
CA SER A 634 -19.88 24.36 10.27
C SER A 634 -20.82 25.17 9.37
N GLN A 635 -21.68 25.99 9.96
CA GLN A 635 -22.53 26.93 9.22
C GLN A 635 -21.70 27.82 8.26
N ALA A 636 -20.55 28.33 8.72
CA ALA A 636 -19.64 29.11 7.87
C ALA A 636 -19.09 28.29 6.71
N THR A 637 -18.78 27.00 6.92
CA THR A 637 -18.32 26.09 5.86
C THR A 637 -19.39 25.90 4.79
N HIS A 638 -20.67 25.76 5.18
CA HIS A 638 -21.78 25.70 4.23
C HIS A 638 -21.93 27.01 3.43
N GLU A 639 -21.75 28.17 4.05
CA GLU A 639 -21.89 29.48 3.40
C GLU A 639 -20.84 29.72 2.30
N ILE A 640 -19.63 29.17 2.45
CA ILE A 640 -18.54 29.30 1.47
C ILE A 640 -18.29 28.00 0.67
N PHE A 641 -19.27 27.10 0.62
CA PHE A 641 -19.10 25.76 0.02
C PHE A 641 -18.57 25.82 -1.42
N ASP A 642 -19.16 26.66 -2.29
CA ASP A 642 -18.68 26.84 -3.67
C ASP A 642 -17.26 27.40 -3.75
N ALA A 643 -16.87 28.29 -2.83
CA ALA A 643 -15.49 28.80 -2.80
C ALA A 643 -14.49 27.69 -2.46
N ILE A 644 -14.90 26.74 -1.61
CA ILE A 644 -14.10 25.56 -1.27
C ILE A 644 -14.07 24.57 -2.44
N VAL A 645 -15.24 24.11 -2.89
CA VAL A 645 -15.38 22.99 -3.82
C VAL A 645 -15.09 23.39 -5.25
N LEU A 646 -15.49 24.58 -5.72
CA LEU A 646 -15.25 24.99 -7.10
C LEU A 646 -13.95 25.78 -7.23
N GLU A 647 -13.75 26.78 -6.38
CA GLU A 647 -12.63 27.72 -6.51
C GLU A 647 -11.37 27.29 -5.73
N GLY A 648 -11.47 26.27 -4.85
CA GLY A 648 -10.31 25.69 -4.19
C GLY A 648 -9.63 26.60 -3.15
N VAL A 649 -10.38 27.41 -2.40
CA VAL A 649 -9.79 28.32 -1.38
C VAL A 649 -9.02 27.59 -0.27
N LEU A 650 -9.21 26.28 -0.12
CA LEU A 650 -8.49 25.41 0.82
C LEU A 650 -7.38 24.58 0.15
N ALA A 651 -6.96 24.90 -1.08
CA ALA A 651 -5.89 24.21 -1.78
C ALA A 651 -4.54 24.21 -1.00
N PRO A 652 -4.17 25.26 -0.26
CA PRO A 652 -2.99 25.24 0.62
C PRO A 652 -3.06 24.20 1.75
N ALA A 653 -4.26 23.68 2.08
CA ALA A 653 -4.48 22.59 3.03
C ALA A 653 -4.67 21.22 2.32
N GLY A 654 -4.66 21.19 0.99
CA GLY A 654 -4.81 19.99 0.17
C GLY A 654 -6.20 19.75 -0.41
N MET A 655 -7.16 20.65 -0.18
CA MET A 655 -8.50 20.59 -0.80
C MET A 655 -8.55 21.48 -2.04
N ILE A 656 -8.39 20.86 -3.22
CA ILE A 656 -8.39 21.55 -4.51
C ILE A 656 -9.79 21.98 -4.95
N GLY A 657 -9.86 22.86 -5.96
CA GLY A 657 -11.11 23.21 -6.64
C GLY A 657 -11.44 22.26 -7.80
N PHE A 658 -12.73 22.05 -8.03
CA PHE A 658 -13.30 21.08 -8.99
C PHE A 658 -14.07 21.74 -10.13
N LYS A 659 -13.94 23.06 -10.32
CA LYS A 659 -14.63 23.82 -11.39
C LYS A 659 -14.39 23.31 -12.82
N SER A 660 -13.34 22.53 -13.04
CA SER A 660 -13.06 21.86 -14.32
C SER A 660 -14.00 20.69 -14.63
N VAL A 661 -14.63 20.10 -13.60
CA VAL A 661 -15.47 18.89 -13.72
C VAL A 661 -16.82 19.01 -13.01
N LEU A 662 -17.03 20.07 -12.22
CA LEU A 662 -18.29 20.38 -11.54
C LEU A 662 -18.77 21.78 -11.90
N SER A 663 -20.07 21.87 -12.19
CA SER A 663 -20.83 23.10 -12.29
C SER A 663 -21.31 23.57 -10.91
N LYS A 664 -21.84 24.80 -10.87
CA LYS A 664 -22.43 25.36 -9.64
C LYS A 664 -23.66 24.57 -9.17
N GLN A 665 -24.47 24.07 -10.10
CA GLN A 665 -25.64 23.26 -9.75
C GLN A 665 -25.20 21.94 -9.09
N GLU A 666 -24.24 21.24 -9.70
CA GLU A 666 -23.75 19.96 -9.19
C GLU A 666 -23.05 20.13 -7.82
N SER A 667 -22.35 21.26 -7.62
CA SER A 667 -21.81 21.65 -6.29
C SER A 667 -22.92 21.78 -5.24
N GLU A 668 -24.04 22.44 -5.57
CA GLU A 668 -25.18 22.60 -4.66
C GLU A 668 -25.90 21.27 -4.39
N GLU A 669 -25.97 20.38 -5.37
CA GLU A 669 -26.51 19.02 -5.22
C GLU A 669 -25.66 18.21 -4.24
N ILE A 670 -24.32 18.25 -4.35
CA ILE A 670 -23.40 17.65 -3.36
C ILE A 670 -23.65 18.26 -1.97
N ARG A 671 -23.75 19.59 -1.87
CA ARG A 671 -24.03 20.26 -0.59
C ARG A 671 -25.35 19.78 0.01
N SER A 672 -26.38 19.64 -0.81
CA SER A 672 -27.71 19.16 -0.40
C SER A 672 -27.66 17.72 0.10
N TYR A 673 -26.95 16.84 -0.60
CA TYR A 673 -26.69 15.48 -0.14
C TYR A 673 -26.01 15.45 1.24
N LEU A 674 -24.95 16.25 1.43
CA LEU A 674 -24.23 16.32 2.71
C LEU A 674 -25.11 16.84 3.86
N VAL A 675 -26.00 17.80 3.57
CA VAL A 675 -27.01 18.28 4.54
C VAL A 675 -27.97 17.16 4.93
N ARG A 676 -28.53 16.42 3.96
CA ARG A 676 -29.42 15.27 4.23
C ARG A 676 -28.73 14.24 5.12
N VAL A 677 -27.52 13.79 4.77
CA VAL A 677 -26.78 12.79 5.54
C VAL A 677 -26.45 13.27 6.96
N ALA A 678 -26.18 14.56 7.15
CA ALA A 678 -25.98 15.14 8.47
C ALA A 678 -27.27 15.09 9.33
N HIS A 679 -28.44 15.37 8.74
CA HIS A 679 -29.72 15.21 9.44
C HIS A 679 -30.02 13.75 9.77
N ASP A 680 -29.76 12.83 8.84
CA ASP A 680 -29.93 11.39 9.05
C ASP A 680 -29.08 10.92 10.23
N GLN A 681 -27.80 11.31 10.29
CA GLN A 681 -26.93 11.01 11.42
C GLN A 681 -27.46 11.61 12.75
N LYS A 682 -27.95 12.85 12.73
CA LYS A 682 -28.54 13.48 13.93
C LYS A 682 -29.78 12.75 14.41
N ALA A 683 -30.60 12.23 13.50
CA ALA A 683 -31.77 11.41 13.83
C ALA A 683 -31.34 10.06 14.42
N LEU A 684 -30.29 9.42 13.88
CA LEU A 684 -29.69 8.20 14.41
C LEU A 684 -29.15 8.38 15.83
N ASP A 685 -28.47 9.50 16.09
CA ASP A 685 -27.89 9.81 17.40
C ASP A 685 -28.97 10.08 18.46
N ALA A 686 -30.14 10.56 18.04
CA ALA A 686 -31.31 10.79 18.89
C ALA A 686 -32.13 9.52 19.20
N GLU A 687 -31.83 8.38 18.56
CA GLU A 687 -32.54 7.13 18.81
C GLU A 687 -32.36 6.62 20.25
N SER A 688 -33.40 5.95 20.77
CA SER A 688 -33.29 5.32 22.09
C SER A 688 -32.19 4.25 22.12
N SER A 689 -31.45 4.17 23.23
CA SER A 689 -30.39 3.17 23.41
C SER A 689 -30.88 1.72 23.26
N LEU A 690 -32.17 1.47 23.54
CA LEU A 690 -32.78 0.14 23.38
C LEU A 690 -32.93 -0.20 21.89
N TRP A 691 -33.53 0.70 21.10
CA TRP A 691 -33.71 0.49 19.67
C TRP A 691 -32.38 0.34 18.94
N ARG A 692 -31.40 1.21 19.24
CA ARG A 692 -30.04 1.10 18.69
C ARG A 692 -29.41 -0.28 18.95
N ARG A 693 -29.56 -0.83 20.16
CA ARG A 693 -29.07 -2.19 20.48
C ARG A 693 -29.79 -3.28 19.69
N VAL A 694 -31.12 -3.18 19.58
CA VAL A 694 -31.93 -4.16 18.83
C VAL A 694 -31.57 -4.13 17.34
N ARG A 695 -31.49 -2.93 16.75
CA ARG A 695 -31.05 -2.74 15.37
C ARG A 695 -29.68 -3.33 15.13
N ASN A 696 -28.68 -2.93 15.93
CA ASN A 696 -27.31 -3.40 15.76
C ASN A 696 -27.24 -4.92 15.90
N TRP A 697 -27.95 -5.50 16.88
CA TRP A 697 -28.04 -6.95 17.02
C TRP A 697 -28.62 -7.63 15.77
N TRP A 698 -29.66 -7.05 15.16
CA TRP A 698 -30.28 -7.60 13.95
C TRP A 698 -29.31 -7.57 12.76
N PHE A 699 -28.66 -6.44 12.49
CA PHE A 699 -27.71 -6.31 11.38
C PHE A 699 -26.43 -7.15 11.60
N GLU A 700 -25.97 -7.28 12.85
CA GLU A 700 -24.88 -8.20 13.21
C GLU A 700 -25.26 -9.67 12.92
N ARG A 701 -26.49 -10.08 13.23
CA ARG A 701 -26.98 -11.44 12.91
C ARG A 701 -27.16 -11.66 11.41
N PHE A 702 -27.66 -10.66 10.71
CA PHE A 702 -27.78 -10.71 9.26
C PHE A 702 -26.41 -10.81 8.59
N GLY A 703 -25.44 -9.98 9.00
CA GLY A 703 -24.07 -10.02 8.50
C GLY A 703 -23.40 -11.37 8.72
N TRP A 704 -23.52 -11.94 9.92
CA TRP A 704 -23.03 -13.28 10.22
C TRP A 704 -23.67 -14.35 9.32
N LEU A 705 -24.99 -14.30 9.09
CA LEU A 705 -25.67 -15.23 8.18
C LEU A 705 -25.22 -15.06 6.73
N ALA A 706 -25.08 -13.82 6.26
CA ALA A 706 -24.61 -13.52 4.91
C ALA A 706 -23.21 -14.07 4.66
N GLU A 707 -22.30 -13.96 5.64
CA GLU A 707 -20.96 -14.54 5.57
C GLU A 707 -20.98 -16.07 5.36
N GLN A 708 -21.92 -16.79 5.99
CA GLN A 708 -22.02 -18.24 5.83
C GLN A 708 -22.57 -18.67 4.47
N LEU A 709 -23.23 -17.75 3.75
CA LEU A 709 -23.89 -18.03 2.47
C LEU A 709 -23.08 -17.57 1.26
N ILE A 710 -22.14 -16.63 1.43
CA ILE A 710 -21.36 -15.97 0.35
C ILE A 710 -19.86 -16.20 0.53
#